data_AF-A0A177EQE4-F1
#
_entry.id   AF-A0A177EQE4-F1
#
_cell.length_a   1.000
_cell.length_b   1.000
_cell.length_c   1.000
_cell.angle_alpha   90.00
_cell.angle_beta   90.00
_cell.angle_gamma   90.00
#
_symmetry.space_group_name_H-M   'P 1'
#
loop_
_entity.id
_entity.type
_entity.pdbx_description
1 polymer ?
#
loop_
_entity_poly.entity_id
_entity_poly.type
_entity_poly.pdbx_seq_one_letter_code
_entity_poly.pdbx_strand_id
1 'polypeptide(L)'
;GNEKLILKSADGNTIYVDQSLVLYKNKENSEEKIKTYHTETVKLINFMKHYAEDAITYVQQDGFIEPTKYEQFVEGKFLSTLQFLIQSYIYEFIDTKDKYIKFVKAVHTLLNDQINNNTSITKKKKKSYERVLSKCFVKEDAQSNEINHTAIICDLKDTIDKYRIFPFMDSSQLPSYTRVKAYDREKGEFINDESRKYSNCVETSIMGLLLCLVYDPETNKYNADYLPETKETRPLKDFFRKYTKPREAADYEMHQDWCRVVADLKNDKILYLRKGTNELDSSLLNILYVVSDITGNMEEVVKQIKHIEELIADKKVNDELDIKESLTIIFKKLSNNPNLEVVCDEFTVGTREDKKLDLFGDFKLIYTFNGRKNGISVGITSGHSSISLVEDSLSIEEKNIIKEKLTEIQDTYSNIESYTACIIRQYINLELAKMEKESALSQIQESIRNNRDNINNIFLHGMILSVEQKANIIGDFLIMHIKDTLPKNNSLVRFTNNLIGSTPLDDAETRNNMLLCCILNKDSKNYYAVIESCWEEVTTIANSNFFAITQKILDRSNYPHELTLECFKKLMMVLADSNKKYDIILGYFLIVDIVKFSIKTNELTKTFLELITIIDETVIQPDGSNMFCIYIKWIGDVGKLDKFGLDDKKEIIKILMDQIDINYSFNRNNKWDCRFIGYYSYTFKDLEMNLDNLLYDKESPESVEKYNRLMTKINRIDPKKQFY
;
A
#
# COMPACT_ATOMS: atom_id res chain seq x y z
N GLY A 1 -45.32 -12.19 -13.60
CA GLY A 1 -45.98 -11.04 -14.25
C GLY A 1 -46.52 -10.03 -13.25
N ASN A 2 -47.09 -10.52 -12.13
CA ASN A 2 -47.69 -9.71 -11.08
C ASN A 2 -46.92 -9.80 -9.75
N GLU A 3 -45.71 -10.39 -9.73
CA GLU A 3 -44.92 -10.44 -8.52
C GLU A 3 -44.40 -9.04 -8.19
N LYS A 4 -44.95 -8.45 -7.14
CA LYS A 4 -44.64 -7.11 -6.66
C LYS A 4 -44.19 -7.18 -5.21
N LEU A 5 -43.21 -6.36 -4.86
CA LEU A 5 -42.92 -6.02 -3.49
C LEU A 5 -43.82 -4.86 -3.08
N ILE A 6 -44.75 -5.12 -2.15
CA ILE A 6 -45.68 -4.12 -1.65
C ILE A 6 -45.44 -3.93 -0.15
N LEU A 7 -45.18 -2.69 0.26
CA LEU A 7 -45.18 -2.26 1.66
C LEU A 7 -46.36 -1.31 1.87
N LYS A 8 -47.22 -1.62 2.83
CA LYS A 8 -48.39 -0.80 3.19
C LYS A 8 -48.24 -0.25 4.60
N SER A 9 -49.00 0.80 4.89
CA SER A 9 -49.23 1.25 6.26
C SER A 9 -49.90 0.17 7.10
N ALA A 10 -49.77 0.29 8.41
CA ALA A 10 -50.31 -0.64 9.38
C ALA A 10 -51.83 -0.78 9.29
N ASP A 11 -52.54 0.29 8.92
CA ASP A 11 -53.98 0.29 8.65
C ASP A 11 -54.35 -0.17 7.23
N GLY A 12 -53.35 -0.42 6.37
CA GLY A 12 -53.50 -0.86 4.99
C GLY A 12 -53.93 0.23 3.99
N ASN A 13 -54.15 1.46 4.44
CA ASN A 13 -54.71 2.55 3.63
C ASN A 13 -53.70 3.23 2.73
N THR A 14 -52.42 3.24 3.13
CA THR A 14 -51.32 3.86 2.39
C THR A 14 -50.42 2.78 1.84
N ILE A 15 -49.96 2.93 0.58
CA ILE A 15 -48.94 2.08 -0.01
C ILE A 15 -47.63 2.87 0.00
N TYR A 16 -46.67 2.44 0.81
CA TYR A 16 -45.35 3.07 0.90
C TYR A 16 -44.40 2.61 -0.20
N VAL A 17 -44.50 1.33 -0.61
CA VAL A 17 -43.70 0.76 -1.69
C VAL A 17 -44.63 -0.08 -2.57
N ASP A 18 -44.58 0.14 -3.87
CA ASP A 18 -45.15 -0.73 -4.90
C ASP A 18 -44.11 -0.91 -6.01
N GLN A 19 -43.31 -1.97 -5.90
CA GLN A 19 -42.21 -2.24 -6.80
C GLN A 19 -42.45 -3.56 -7.54
N SER A 20 -42.43 -3.52 -8.88
CA SER A 20 -42.41 -4.74 -9.69
C SER A 20 -41.11 -5.50 -9.48
N LEU A 21 -41.20 -6.82 -9.27
CA LEU A 21 -40.06 -7.73 -9.21
C LEU A 21 -39.77 -8.39 -10.57
N VAL A 22 -40.55 -8.05 -11.61
CA VAL A 22 -40.35 -8.51 -12.98
C VAL A 22 -39.52 -7.48 -13.75
N LEU A 23 -38.36 -7.91 -14.22
CA LEU A 23 -37.52 -7.22 -15.20
C LEU A 23 -37.91 -7.64 -16.61
N TYR A 24 -37.84 -6.69 -17.53
CA TYR A 24 -37.97 -6.95 -18.96
C TYR A 24 -36.62 -6.66 -19.61
N LYS A 25 -35.97 -7.70 -20.14
CA LYS A 25 -34.74 -7.55 -20.93
C LYS A 25 -35.08 -7.74 -22.40
N ASN A 26 -34.71 -6.77 -23.25
CA ASN A 26 -34.80 -6.96 -24.70
C ASN A 26 -33.73 -7.99 -25.10
N LYS A 27 -34.10 -8.96 -25.94
CA LYS A 27 -33.11 -9.81 -26.61
C LYS A 27 -32.35 -8.91 -27.58
N GLU A 28 -31.01 -8.92 -27.54
CA GLU A 28 -30.22 -8.28 -28.61
C GLU A 28 -30.72 -8.85 -29.95
N ASN A 29 -31.29 -7.98 -30.78
CA ASN A 29 -31.89 -8.26 -32.08
C ASN A 29 -33.27 -8.97 -32.13
N SER A 30 -34.13 -8.89 -31.09
CA SER A 30 -35.57 -9.19 -31.25
C SER A 30 -36.50 -8.25 -30.50
N GLU A 31 -37.72 -8.03 -31.01
CA GLU A 31 -38.80 -7.29 -30.32
C GLU A 31 -39.38 -8.05 -29.10
N GLU A 32 -38.84 -9.23 -28.79
CA GLU A 32 -39.37 -10.13 -27.76
C GLU A 32 -38.72 -9.83 -26.40
N LYS A 33 -39.52 -9.37 -25.43
CA LYS A 33 -39.07 -9.09 -24.05
C LYS A 33 -38.98 -10.38 -23.23
N ILE A 34 -37.79 -10.73 -22.76
CA ILE A 34 -37.60 -11.83 -21.80
C ILE A 34 -38.01 -11.32 -20.40
N LYS A 35 -38.90 -12.06 -19.73
CA LYS A 35 -39.26 -11.81 -18.32
C LYS A 35 -38.20 -12.45 -17.42
N THR A 36 -37.48 -11.64 -16.66
CA THR A 36 -36.57 -12.08 -15.60
C THR A 36 -37.10 -11.64 -14.24
N TYR A 37 -36.90 -12.46 -13.20
CA TYR A 37 -37.39 -12.19 -11.84
C TYR A 37 -36.22 -11.75 -10.94
N HIS A 38 -36.43 -10.74 -10.10
CA HIS A 38 -35.47 -10.29 -9.08
C HIS A 38 -35.33 -11.31 -7.93
N THR A 39 -34.82 -12.50 -8.25
CA THR A 39 -34.58 -13.60 -7.29
C THR A 39 -33.67 -13.17 -6.14
N GLU A 40 -32.65 -12.35 -6.41
CA GLU A 40 -31.71 -11.84 -5.40
C GLU A 40 -32.39 -10.93 -4.39
N THR A 41 -33.19 -9.96 -4.85
CA THR A 41 -33.95 -9.06 -3.97
C THR A 41 -34.89 -9.85 -3.06
N VAL A 42 -35.55 -10.88 -3.60
CA VAL A 42 -36.47 -11.73 -2.83
C VAL A 42 -35.71 -12.55 -1.80
N LYS A 43 -34.55 -13.13 -2.18
CA LYS A 43 -33.66 -13.84 -1.25
C LYS A 43 -33.19 -12.91 -0.12
N LEU A 44 -32.77 -11.69 -0.44
CA LEU A 44 -32.34 -10.69 0.54
C LEU A 44 -33.48 -10.32 1.51
N ILE A 45 -34.68 -10.05 1.01
CA ILE A 45 -35.82 -9.71 1.87
C ILE A 45 -36.18 -10.88 2.78
N ASN A 46 -36.20 -12.10 2.24
CA ASN A 46 -36.48 -13.30 3.04
C ASN A 46 -35.39 -13.55 4.09
N PHE A 47 -34.12 -13.31 3.73
CA PHE A 47 -33.01 -13.31 4.68
C PHE A 47 -33.27 -12.29 5.79
N MET A 48 -33.49 -11.02 5.48
CA MET A 48 -33.76 -9.98 6.48
C MET A 48 -34.96 -10.32 7.39
N LYS A 49 -36.05 -10.87 6.83
CA LYS A 49 -37.22 -11.31 7.60
C LYS A 49 -36.90 -12.44 8.57
N HIS A 50 -36.23 -13.49 8.09
CA HIS A 50 -35.83 -14.65 8.90
C HIS A 50 -35.02 -14.22 10.12
N TYR A 51 -34.09 -13.29 9.92
CA TYR A 51 -33.23 -12.81 11.01
C TYR A 51 -33.91 -11.82 11.96
N ALA A 52 -34.88 -11.03 11.48
CA ALA A 52 -35.63 -10.09 12.32
C ALA A 52 -36.52 -10.78 13.37
N GLU A 53 -36.88 -12.05 13.17
CA GLU A 53 -37.82 -12.79 14.03
C GLU A 53 -37.11 -13.63 15.11
N ASP A 54 -36.21 -14.55 14.75
CA ASP A 54 -35.68 -15.58 15.68
C ASP A 54 -34.16 -15.53 15.93
N ALA A 55 -33.35 -15.06 14.97
CA ALA A 55 -31.90 -15.29 14.99
C ALA A 55 -31.05 -14.22 15.72
N ILE A 56 -31.54 -12.98 15.86
CA ILE A 56 -30.79 -11.91 16.58
C ILE A 56 -30.47 -12.32 18.02
N THR A 57 -31.34 -13.08 18.68
CA THR A 57 -31.15 -13.53 20.07
C THR A 57 -30.08 -14.62 20.21
N TYR A 58 -29.86 -15.44 19.17
CA TYR A 58 -28.89 -16.54 19.20
C TYR A 58 -27.46 -16.06 18.94
N VAL A 59 -27.27 -15.06 18.06
CA VAL A 59 -25.93 -14.54 17.70
C VAL A 59 -25.33 -13.66 18.81
N GLN A 60 -26.15 -13.07 19.67
CA GLN A 60 -25.71 -12.18 20.76
C GLN A 60 -25.06 -12.90 21.96
N GLN A 61 -25.06 -14.25 22.01
CA GLN A 61 -24.60 -14.99 23.19
C GLN A 61 -23.06 -15.14 23.29
N ASP A 62 -22.31 -15.00 22.19
CA ASP A 62 -20.85 -15.27 22.14
C ASP A 62 -19.97 -14.01 22.25
N GLY A 63 -20.45 -12.94 22.88
CA GLY A 63 -19.70 -11.68 23.02
C GLY A 63 -19.70 -10.79 21.77
N PHE A 64 -20.49 -11.16 20.75
CA PHE A 64 -20.78 -10.34 19.57
C PHE A 64 -21.96 -9.40 19.87
N ILE A 65 -21.68 -8.33 20.62
CA ILE A 65 -22.64 -7.29 20.96
C ILE A 65 -22.12 -5.90 20.56
N GLU A 66 -23.03 -4.94 20.45
CA GLU A 66 -22.68 -3.53 20.28
C GLU A 66 -21.94 -3.04 21.54
N PRO A 67 -20.70 -2.52 21.41
CA PRO A 67 -19.87 -2.21 22.56
C PRO A 67 -20.32 -0.88 23.16
N THR A 68 -20.43 -0.84 24.49
CA THR A 68 -20.67 0.39 25.24
C THR A 68 -19.40 0.90 25.94
N LYS A 69 -18.37 0.06 26.04
CA LYS A 69 -17.08 0.39 26.63
C LYS A 69 -15.98 0.28 25.59
N TYR A 70 -14.96 1.13 25.75
CA TYR A 70 -13.85 1.20 24.79
C TYR A 70 -13.04 -0.11 24.75
N GLU A 71 -12.86 -0.77 25.89
CA GLU A 71 -12.15 -2.06 25.98
C GLU A 71 -12.84 -3.15 25.16
N GLN A 72 -14.18 -3.14 25.13
CA GLN A 72 -14.96 -4.06 24.29
C GLN A 72 -14.89 -3.67 22.81
N PHE A 73 -14.86 -2.37 22.53
CA PHE A 73 -14.79 -1.85 21.17
C PHE A 73 -13.49 -2.30 20.47
N VAL A 74 -12.34 -2.17 21.13
CA VAL A 74 -11.02 -2.50 20.56
C VAL A 74 -10.83 -4.01 20.28
N GLU A 75 -11.68 -4.89 20.82
CA GLU A 75 -11.69 -6.30 20.45
C GLU A 75 -12.23 -6.54 19.02
N GLY A 76 -12.96 -5.57 18.46
CA GLY A 76 -13.53 -5.61 17.11
C GLY A 76 -14.65 -6.63 16.91
N LYS A 77 -15.02 -7.43 17.91
CA LYS A 77 -16.07 -8.47 17.78
C LYS A 77 -17.38 -7.94 17.19
N PHE A 78 -17.73 -6.70 17.48
CA PHE A 78 -18.94 -6.06 16.97
C PHE A 78 -19.01 -6.00 15.43
N LEU A 79 -17.88 -6.02 14.72
CA LEU A 79 -17.81 -6.02 13.25
C LEU A 79 -18.42 -7.28 12.62
N SER A 80 -18.49 -8.38 13.36
CA SER A 80 -19.17 -9.61 12.93
C SER A 80 -20.61 -9.71 13.42
N THR A 81 -21.15 -8.67 14.07
CA THR A 81 -22.57 -8.65 14.45
C THR A 81 -23.43 -8.46 13.22
N LEU A 82 -24.61 -9.08 13.23
CA LEU A 82 -25.58 -8.88 12.16
C LEU A 82 -26.01 -7.41 12.05
N GLN A 83 -26.16 -6.71 13.19
CA GLN A 83 -26.45 -5.28 13.22
C GLN A 83 -25.44 -4.48 12.39
N PHE A 84 -24.14 -4.69 12.65
CA PHE A 84 -23.09 -4.01 11.90
C PHE A 84 -23.13 -4.37 10.41
N LEU A 85 -23.24 -5.65 10.06
CA LEU A 85 -23.30 -6.08 8.66
C LEU A 85 -24.49 -5.49 7.88
N ILE A 86 -25.67 -5.38 8.52
CA ILE A 86 -26.85 -4.75 7.93
C ILE A 86 -26.62 -3.23 7.77
N GLN A 87 -26.04 -2.58 8.79
CA GLN A 87 -25.71 -1.15 8.72
C GLN A 87 -24.73 -0.87 7.59
N SER A 88 -23.66 -1.66 7.46
CA SER A 88 -22.69 -1.55 6.38
C SER A 88 -23.33 -1.77 5.01
N TYR A 89 -24.19 -2.79 4.86
CA TYR A 89 -24.93 -3.00 3.62
C TYR A 89 -25.80 -1.80 3.25
N ILE A 90 -26.53 -1.21 4.21
CA ILE A 90 -27.38 -0.03 3.96
C ILE A 90 -26.53 1.18 3.59
N TYR A 91 -25.40 1.37 4.26
CA TYR A 91 -24.47 2.48 4.02
C TYR A 91 -24.00 2.54 2.56
N GLU A 92 -23.71 1.39 1.94
CA GLU A 92 -23.32 1.28 0.52
C GLU A 92 -24.38 1.85 -0.47
N PHE A 93 -25.64 1.97 -0.07
CA PHE A 93 -26.71 2.54 -0.92
C PHE A 93 -27.06 3.99 -0.59
N ILE A 94 -26.50 4.55 0.49
CA ILE A 94 -26.75 5.91 0.96
C ILE A 94 -25.50 6.77 0.73
N ASP A 95 -25.33 7.18 -0.51
CA ASP A 95 -24.16 7.92 -1.02
C ASP A 95 -24.35 9.47 -1.04
N THR A 96 -25.55 9.95 -0.72
CA THR A 96 -25.89 11.37 -0.82
C THR A 96 -26.71 11.85 0.38
N LYS A 97 -26.52 13.13 0.72
CA LYS A 97 -27.32 13.83 1.75
C LYS A 97 -28.82 13.63 1.52
N ASP A 98 -29.29 13.74 0.28
CA ASP A 98 -30.71 13.60 -0.04
C ASP A 98 -31.23 12.18 0.15
N LYS A 99 -30.45 11.15 -0.22
CA LYS A 99 -30.81 9.75 0.07
C LYS A 99 -30.83 9.49 1.57
N TYR A 100 -29.87 10.02 2.33
CA TYR A 100 -29.85 9.89 3.78
C TYR A 100 -31.08 10.53 4.45
N ILE A 101 -31.42 11.77 4.04
CA ILE A 101 -32.62 12.46 4.53
C ILE A 101 -33.89 11.65 4.20
N LYS A 102 -33.99 11.10 2.98
CA LYS A 102 -35.13 10.25 2.59
C LYS A 102 -35.20 8.98 3.44
N PHE A 103 -34.06 8.33 3.70
CA PHE A 103 -33.98 7.15 4.55
C PHE A 103 -34.46 7.46 5.98
N VAL A 104 -33.91 8.50 6.61
CA VAL A 104 -34.30 8.92 7.97
C VAL A 104 -35.80 9.23 8.06
N LYS A 105 -36.34 9.97 7.08
CA LYS A 105 -37.79 10.25 7.01
C LYS A 105 -38.61 8.98 6.87
N ALA A 106 -38.20 8.06 6.00
CA ALA A 106 -38.89 6.79 5.80
C ALA A 106 -38.92 5.95 7.09
N VAL A 107 -37.78 5.83 7.79
CA VAL A 107 -37.70 5.13 9.08
C VAL A 107 -38.62 5.77 10.12
N HIS A 108 -38.60 7.10 10.25
CA HIS A 108 -39.46 7.83 11.17
C HIS A 108 -40.96 7.61 10.86
N THR A 109 -41.34 7.71 9.58
CA THR A 109 -42.73 7.49 9.13
C THR A 109 -43.18 6.07 9.41
N LEU A 110 -42.38 5.07 9.05
CA LEU A 110 -42.71 3.65 9.23
C LEU A 110 -42.83 3.30 10.72
N LEU A 111 -41.93 3.76 11.58
CA LEU A 111 -42.02 3.51 13.02
C LEU A 111 -43.28 4.14 13.63
N ASN A 112 -43.57 5.40 13.31
CA ASN A 112 -44.76 6.08 13.84
C ASN A 112 -46.06 5.43 13.34
N ASP A 113 -46.11 5.04 12.07
CA ASP A 113 -47.26 4.31 11.52
C ASP A 113 -47.50 3.00 12.27
N GLN A 114 -46.44 2.23 12.53
CA GLN A 114 -46.56 1.00 13.34
C GLN A 114 -46.97 1.27 14.79
N ILE A 115 -46.50 2.35 15.42
CA ILE A 115 -46.82 2.69 16.82
C ILE A 115 -48.26 3.21 16.97
N ASN A 116 -48.72 4.03 16.02
CA ASN A 116 -49.96 4.79 16.13
C ASN A 116 -51.14 4.08 15.46
N ASN A 117 -50.92 3.42 14.31
CA ASN A 117 -52.01 2.91 13.47
C ASN A 117 -52.14 1.39 13.54
N ASN A 118 -51.14 0.67 14.04
CA ASN A 118 -51.20 -0.79 14.14
C ASN A 118 -52.00 -1.24 15.36
N THR A 119 -53.26 -1.61 15.16
CA THR A 119 -54.14 -2.13 16.24
C THR A 119 -53.86 -3.60 16.57
N SER A 120 -53.11 -4.30 15.72
CA SER A 120 -52.86 -5.75 15.83
C SER A 120 -51.56 -6.11 16.56
N ILE A 121 -50.68 -5.14 16.86
CA ILE A 121 -49.41 -5.41 17.55
C ILE A 121 -49.59 -5.56 19.05
N THR A 122 -48.80 -6.46 19.64
CA THR A 122 -48.79 -6.66 21.09
C THR A 122 -48.19 -5.42 21.80
N LYS A 123 -48.60 -5.18 23.06
CA LYS A 123 -48.00 -4.13 23.90
C LYS A 123 -46.47 -4.24 23.98
N LYS A 124 -45.93 -5.47 23.97
CA LYS A 124 -44.48 -5.74 23.98
C LYS A 124 -43.81 -5.25 22.69
N LYS A 125 -44.40 -5.53 21.52
CA LYS A 125 -43.89 -5.03 20.22
C LYS A 125 -43.97 -3.51 20.13
N LYS A 126 -45.09 -2.91 20.55
CA LYS A 126 -45.26 -1.45 20.59
C LYS A 126 -44.17 -0.76 21.43
N LYS A 127 -43.94 -1.25 22.66
CA LYS A 127 -42.82 -0.75 23.50
C LYS A 127 -41.45 -0.91 22.84
N SER A 128 -41.23 -1.98 22.08
CA SER A 128 -39.99 -2.15 21.34
C SER A 128 -39.82 -1.10 20.24
N TYR A 129 -40.89 -0.78 19.49
CA TYR A 129 -40.84 0.29 18.48
C TYR A 129 -40.63 1.66 19.10
N GLU A 130 -41.34 1.97 20.19
CA GLU A 130 -41.14 3.22 20.95
C GLU A 130 -39.69 3.36 21.44
N ARG A 131 -39.09 2.27 21.93
CA ARG A 131 -37.68 2.22 22.33
C ARG A 131 -36.71 2.45 21.16
N VAL A 132 -37.00 1.92 19.98
CA VAL A 132 -36.18 2.17 18.78
C VAL A 132 -36.33 3.63 18.35
N LEU A 133 -37.56 4.15 18.33
CA LEU A 133 -37.84 5.55 18.01
C LEU A 133 -37.06 6.49 18.94
N SER A 134 -37.10 6.26 20.25
CA SER A 134 -36.37 7.10 21.22
C SER A 134 -34.85 6.99 21.13
N LYS A 135 -34.31 5.87 20.61
CA LYS A 135 -32.88 5.70 20.38
C LYS A 135 -32.39 6.41 19.11
N CYS A 136 -33.23 6.45 18.08
CA CYS A 136 -32.85 7.00 16.78
C CYS A 136 -33.26 8.48 16.60
N PHE A 137 -34.22 8.96 17.38
CA PHE A 137 -34.80 10.29 17.23
C PHE A 137 -34.92 10.99 18.59
N VAL A 138 -34.48 12.24 18.62
CA VAL A 138 -34.60 13.14 19.78
C VAL A 138 -35.76 14.10 19.51
N LYS A 139 -36.56 14.38 20.53
CA LYS A 139 -37.59 15.42 20.44
C LYS A 139 -36.92 16.78 20.46
N GLU A 140 -37.45 17.72 19.69
CA GLU A 140 -36.88 19.07 19.54
C GLU A 140 -36.70 19.79 20.89
N ASP A 141 -37.60 19.58 21.85
CA ASP A 141 -37.54 20.14 23.20
C ASP A 141 -36.51 19.48 24.13
N ALA A 142 -36.02 18.28 23.81
CA ALA A 142 -35.02 17.55 24.59
C ALA A 142 -33.58 17.76 24.08
N GLN A 143 -33.40 18.46 22.97
CA GLN A 143 -32.13 18.58 22.26
C GLN A 143 -31.02 19.26 23.08
N SER A 144 -31.35 20.14 24.04
CA SER A 144 -30.37 20.90 24.81
C SER A 144 -29.51 20.06 25.76
N ASN A 145 -29.91 18.82 26.05
CA ASN A 145 -29.23 17.95 27.03
C ASN A 145 -28.34 16.88 26.39
N GLU A 146 -28.36 16.76 25.06
CA GLU A 146 -27.62 15.71 24.32
C GLU A 146 -26.32 16.27 23.73
N ILE A 147 -25.27 15.45 23.72
CA ILE A 147 -23.98 15.84 23.12
C ILE A 147 -24.15 15.91 21.60
N ASN A 148 -23.87 17.08 21.03
CA ASN A 148 -23.90 17.25 19.59
C ASN A 148 -22.58 16.73 18.96
N HIS A 149 -22.52 15.41 18.77
CA HIS A 149 -21.37 14.73 18.17
C HIS A 149 -21.00 15.32 16.79
N THR A 150 -21.99 15.68 15.98
CA THR A 150 -21.76 16.25 14.64
C THR A 150 -21.07 17.61 14.72
N ALA A 151 -21.51 18.49 15.63
CA ALA A 151 -20.88 19.79 15.80
C ALA A 151 -19.41 19.66 16.21
N ILE A 152 -19.09 18.73 17.12
CA ILE A 152 -17.70 18.48 17.57
C ILE A 152 -16.81 18.03 16.40
N ILE A 153 -17.29 17.08 15.58
CA ILE A 153 -16.51 16.59 14.42
C ILE A 153 -16.40 17.65 13.32
N CYS A 154 -17.46 18.44 13.07
CA CYS A 154 -17.40 19.56 12.14
C CYS A 154 -16.39 20.63 12.60
N ASP A 155 -16.36 20.95 13.88
CA ASP A 155 -15.42 21.91 14.46
C ASP A 155 -13.96 21.42 14.37
N LEU A 156 -13.72 20.13 14.61
CA LEU A 156 -12.42 19.50 14.35
C LEU A 156 -12.03 19.62 12.87
N LYS A 157 -12.96 19.30 11.96
CA LYS A 157 -12.73 19.38 10.53
C LYS A 157 -12.41 20.80 10.08
N ASP A 158 -13.17 21.78 10.54
CA ASP A 158 -12.95 23.20 10.23
C ASP A 158 -11.59 23.68 10.77
N THR A 159 -11.19 23.19 11.94
CA THR A 159 -9.86 23.44 12.53
C THR A 159 -8.73 22.90 11.65
N ILE A 160 -8.86 21.65 11.16
CA ILE A 160 -7.88 21.03 10.27
C ILE A 160 -7.85 21.73 8.89
N ASP A 161 -9.03 21.96 8.30
CA ASP A 161 -9.17 22.54 6.96
C ASP A 161 -8.65 24.00 6.90
N LYS A 162 -8.61 24.72 8.03
CA LYS A 162 -7.98 26.05 8.13
C LYS A 162 -6.48 26.04 7.78
N TYR A 163 -5.79 24.94 8.03
CA TYR A 163 -4.35 24.82 7.79
C TYR A 163 -4.03 24.03 6.51
N ARG A 164 -5.04 23.69 5.71
CA ARG A 164 -4.89 22.93 4.48
C ARG A 164 -4.37 23.80 3.34
N ILE A 165 -3.07 23.69 3.03
CA ILE A 165 -2.42 24.39 1.91
C ILE A 165 -2.22 23.53 0.67
N PHE A 166 -2.56 22.25 0.78
CA PHE A 166 -2.29 21.23 -0.23
C PHE A 166 -3.44 20.21 -0.22
N PRO A 167 -3.76 19.53 -1.34
CA PRO A 167 -4.89 18.59 -1.36
C PRO A 167 -4.67 17.35 -0.47
N PHE A 168 -3.43 17.04 -0.11
CA PHE A 168 -3.07 15.90 0.73
C PHE A 168 -2.34 16.39 2.00
N MET A 169 -2.88 16.07 3.17
CA MET A 169 -2.25 16.41 4.45
C MET A 169 -1.24 15.36 4.90
N ASP A 170 -1.45 14.11 4.49
CA ASP A 170 -0.63 12.96 4.83
C ASP A 170 -0.69 11.90 3.72
N SER A 171 0.19 10.91 3.79
CA SER A 171 0.32 9.88 2.74
C SER A 171 -0.90 8.97 2.59
N SER A 172 -1.77 8.85 3.60
CA SER A 172 -3.00 8.05 3.50
C SER A 172 -4.06 8.68 2.60
N GLN A 173 -3.94 9.99 2.35
CA GLN A 173 -4.84 10.74 1.45
C GLN A 173 -4.41 10.68 -0.03
N LEU A 174 -3.21 10.15 -0.32
CA LEU A 174 -2.78 9.93 -1.68
C LEU A 174 -3.62 8.82 -2.33
N PRO A 175 -4.05 9.00 -3.59
CA PRO A 175 -4.78 7.97 -4.27
C PRO A 175 -3.88 6.74 -4.47
N SER A 176 -4.34 5.59 -4.02
CA SER A 176 -3.65 4.31 -4.18
C SER A 176 -4.21 3.57 -5.39
N TYR A 177 -3.35 3.17 -6.31
CA TYR A 177 -3.81 2.47 -7.50
C TYR A 177 -4.48 1.14 -7.17
N THR A 178 -5.36 0.73 -8.07
CA THR A 178 -6.26 -0.41 -7.89
C THR A 178 -6.55 -1.07 -9.25
N ARG A 179 -7.35 -2.12 -9.22
CA ARG A 179 -7.78 -2.83 -10.43
C ARG A 179 -9.09 -2.27 -10.96
N VAL A 180 -9.08 -1.59 -12.10
CA VAL A 180 -10.26 -0.93 -12.69
C VAL A 180 -10.79 -1.67 -13.91
N LYS A 181 -11.99 -1.28 -14.36
CA LYS A 181 -12.61 -1.82 -15.58
C LYS A 181 -12.19 -0.97 -16.77
N ALA A 182 -12.03 -1.59 -17.92
CA ALA A 182 -11.89 -0.86 -19.17
C ALA A 182 -13.18 -0.06 -19.48
N TYR A 183 -13.02 1.08 -20.12
CA TYR A 183 -14.07 1.97 -20.60
C TYR A 183 -14.09 1.95 -22.13
N ASP A 184 -15.27 1.78 -22.71
CA ASP A 184 -15.51 1.92 -24.14
C ASP A 184 -16.03 3.34 -24.39
N ARG A 185 -15.16 4.23 -24.90
CA ARG A 185 -15.53 5.63 -25.15
C ARG A 185 -16.55 5.79 -26.28
N GLU A 186 -16.64 4.85 -27.21
CA GLU A 186 -17.57 4.92 -28.34
C GLU A 186 -18.99 4.57 -27.89
N LYS A 187 -19.12 3.59 -27.00
CA LYS A 187 -20.42 3.18 -26.41
C LYS A 187 -20.79 3.97 -25.15
N GLY A 188 -19.81 4.60 -24.51
CA GLY A 188 -20.01 5.36 -23.28
C GLY A 188 -20.21 4.49 -22.04
N GLU A 189 -19.69 3.27 -22.02
CA GLU A 189 -19.94 2.29 -20.94
C GLU A 189 -18.67 1.60 -20.45
N PHE A 190 -18.70 1.14 -19.20
CA PHE A 190 -17.64 0.28 -18.65
C PHE A 190 -17.85 -1.16 -19.08
N ILE A 191 -16.75 -1.81 -19.45
CA ILE A 191 -16.74 -3.17 -19.95
C ILE A 191 -16.76 -4.13 -18.76
N ASN A 192 -17.83 -4.90 -18.64
CA ASN A 192 -18.02 -5.84 -17.54
C ASN A 192 -17.37 -7.20 -17.83
N ASP A 193 -16.06 -7.20 -18.07
CA ASP A 193 -15.23 -8.37 -18.31
C ASP A 193 -14.02 -8.36 -17.37
N GLU A 194 -13.94 -9.34 -16.47
CA GLU A 194 -12.85 -9.45 -15.49
C GLU A 194 -11.48 -9.61 -16.15
N SER A 195 -11.41 -10.23 -17.33
CA SER A 195 -10.15 -10.44 -18.07
C SER A 195 -9.60 -9.15 -18.68
N ARG A 196 -10.45 -8.12 -18.83
CA ARG A 196 -10.09 -6.80 -19.37
C ARG A 196 -9.85 -5.75 -18.30
N LYS A 197 -9.97 -6.12 -17.03
CA LYS A 197 -9.54 -5.25 -15.93
C LYS A 197 -8.02 -5.14 -15.91
N TYR A 198 -7.51 -3.98 -15.49
CA TYR A 198 -6.07 -3.69 -15.50
C TYR A 198 -5.66 -2.89 -14.25
N SER A 199 -4.37 -2.87 -13.96
CA SER A 199 -3.75 -2.01 -12.94
C SER A 199 -3.77 -0.55 -13.41
N ASN A 200 -4.35 0.36 -12.63
CA ASN A 200 -4.40 1.78 -13.01
C ASN A 200 -3.28 2.63 -12.38
N CYS A 201 -2.05 2.09 -12.24
CA CYS A 201 -0.95 2.79 -11.55
C CYS A 201 -0.60 4.12 -12.22
N VAL A 202 -0.42 4.12 -13.55
CA VAL A 202 -0.10 5.31 -14.32
C VAL A 202 -1.25 6.33 -14.27
N GLU A 203 -2.48 5.86 -14.49
CA GLU A 203 -3.67 6.70 -14.41
C GLU A 203 -3.79 7.32 -13.02
N THR A 204 -3.55 6.56 -11.96
CA THR A 204 -3.61 7.05 -10.58
C THR A 204 -2.53 8.09 -10.28
N SER A 205 -1.31 7.91 -10.79
CA SER A 205 -0.26 8.94 -10.69
C SER A 205 -0.67 10.23 -11.41
N ILE A 206 -1.28 10.13 -12.61
CA ILE A 206 -1.82 11.30 -13.33
C ILE A 206 -2.97 11.94 -12.54
N MET A 207 -3.83 11.15 -11.89
CA MET A 207 -4.89 11.67 -11.01
C MET A 207 -4.29 12.48 -9.86
N GLY A 208 -3.33 11.91 -9.13
CA GLY A 208 -2.64 12.58 -8.03
C GLY A 208 -1.96 13.87 -8.46
N LEU A 209 -1.27 13.83 -9.62
CA LEU A 209 -0.66 15.00 -10.25
C LEU A 209 -1.69 16.10 -10.53
N LEU A 210 -2.82 15.78 -11.17
CA LEU A 210 -3.83 16.76 -11.52
C LEU A 210 -4.62 17.27 -10.30
N LEU A 211 -4.87 16.42 -9.29
CA LEU A 211 -5.41 16.87 -8.00
C LEU A 211 -4.54 17.97 -7.40
N CYS A 212 -3.21 17.90 -7.52
CA CYS A 212 -2.32 18.99 -7.10
C CYS A 212 -2.41 20.21 -8.00
N LEU A 213 -2.35 20.03 -9.32
CA LEU A 213 -2.30 21.14 -10.29
C LEU A 213 -3.56 22.01 -10.24
N VAL A 214 -4.75 21.42 -10.07
CA VAL A 214 -6.00 22.19 -10.04
C VAL A 214 -6.44 22.59 -8.64
N TYR A 215 -5.66 22.27 -7.60
CA TYR A 215 -6.01 22.64 -6.24
C TYR A 215 -5.90 24.15 -6.03
N ASP A 216 -6.93 24.72 -5.42
CA ASP A 216 -6.97 26.10 -4.98
C ASP A 216 -6.88 26.15 -3.45
N PRO A 217 -5.71 26.54 -2.88
CA PRO A 217 -5.53 26.67 -1.44
C PRO A 217 -6.30 27.85 -0.83
N GLU A 218 -6.81 28.81 -1.62
CA GLU A 218 -7.64 29.90 -1.08
C GLU A 218 -9.07 29.44 -0.80
N THR A 219 -9.62 28.59 -1.68
CA THR A 219 -11.00 28.10 -1.56
C THR A 219 -11.12 26.68 -1.00
N ASN A 220 -10.00 26.00 -0.79
CA ASN A 220 -9.91 24.59 -0.38
C ASN A 220 -10.71 23.66 -1.31
N LYS A 221 -10.65 23.94 -2.61
CA LYS A 221 -11.40 23.23 -3.66
C LYS A 221 -10.52 22.99 -4.88
N TYR A 222 -10.94 22.06 -5.72
CA TYR A 222 -10.38 21.92 -7.06
C TYR A 222 -11.06 22.91 -8.00
N ASN A 223 -10.27 23.67 -8.75
CA ASN A 223 -10.72 24.61 -9.74
C ASN A 223 -10.02 24.30 -11.07
N ALA A 224 -10.78 23.82 -12.05
CA ALA A 224 -10.30 23.55 -13.40
C ALA A 224 -10.93 24.51 -14.45
N ASP A 225 -11.62 25.57 -14.00
CA ASP A 225 -12.40 26.43 -14.89
C ASP A 225 -11.51 27.32 -15.78
N TYR A 226 -10.27 27.60 -15.36
CA TYR A 226 -9.28 28.34 -16.14
C TYR A 226 -8.75 27.55 -17.36
N LEU A 227 -8.95 26.22 -17.39
CA LEU A 227 -8.58 25.40 -18.55
C LEU A 227 -9.52 25.70 -19.73
N PRO A 228 -9.06 25.54 -20.99
CA PRO A 228 -9.88 25.74 -22.18
C PRO A 228 -11.21 24.97 -22.12
N GLU A 229 -12.28 25.54 -22.68
CA GLU A 229 -13.57 24.87 -22.81
C GLU A 229 -13.66 24.19 -24.19
N THR A 230 -13.21 22.94 -24.27
CA THR A 230 -13.14 22.13 -25.49
C THR A 230 -13.83 20.79 -25.28
N LYS A 231 -14.02 19.99 -26.34
CA LYS A 231 -14.62 18.67 -26.20
C LYS A 231 -13.72 17.73 -25.39
N GLU A 232 -12.41 17.92 -25.52
CA GLU A 232 -11.33 17.16 -24.93
C GLU A 232 -11.21 17.43 -23.42
N THR A 233 -11.43 18.68 -22.98
CA THR A 233 -11.34 19.07 -21.56
C THR A 233 -12.61 18.81 -20.73
N ARG A 234 -13.77 18.64 -21.37
CA ARG A 234 -15.05 18.41 -20.66
C ARG A 234 -15.03 17.25 -19.67
N PRO A 235 -14.51 16.04 -20.01
CA PRO A 235 -14.46 14.94 -19.06
C PRO A 235 -13.68 15.27 -17.78
N LEU A 236 -12.55 15.99 -17.91
CA LEU A 236 -11.74 16.44 -16.79
C LEU A 236 -12.50 17.45 -15.92
N LYS A 237 -13.15 18.44 -16.53
CA LYS A 237 -13.95 19.43 -15.81
C LYS A 237 -15.14 18.78 -15.08
N ASP A 238 -15.83 17.85 -15.73
CA ASP A 238 -16.95 17.13 -15.10
C ASP A 238 -16.49 16.26 -13.93
N PHE A 239 -15.29 15.67 -14.01
CA PHE A 239 -14.66 14.97 -12.89
C PHE A 239 -14.49 15.91 -11.69
N PHE A 240 -13.86 17.07 -11.86
CA PHE A 240 -13.66 18.02 -10.76
C PHE A 240 -14.95 18.69 -10.28
N ARG A 241 -16.01 18.77 -11.10
CA ARG A 241 -17.36 19.18 -10.66
C ARG A 241 -18.02 18.13 -9.77
N LYS A 242 -17.77 16.83 -9.98
CA LYS A 242 -18.25 15.74 -9.11
C LYS A 242 -17.40 15.65 -7.83
N TYR A 243 -16.08 15.76 -7.96
CA TYR A 243 -15.11 15.66 -6.88
C TYR A 243 -14.48 17.03 -6.60
N THR A 244 -15.26 17.95 -6.01
CA THR A 244 -14.87 19.38 -5.87
C THR A 244 -13.91 19.69 -4.72
N LYS A 245 -13.79 18.80 -3.74
CA LYS A 245 -12.95 18.99 -2.54
C LYS A 245 -12.08 17.76 -2.33
N PRO A 246 -10.88 17.91 -1.74
CA PRO A 246 -10.08 16.75 -1.40
C PRO A 246 -10.79 15.88 -0.36
N ARG A 247 -10.59 14.57 -0.47
CA ARG A 247 -11.19 13.53 0.37
C ARG A 247 -10.12 12.86 1.22
N GLU A 248 -10.56 12.08 2.21
CA GLU A 248 -9.64 11.28 3.04
C GLU A 248 -8.98 10.14 2.26
N ALA A 249 -9.67 9.59 1.26
CA ALA A 249 -9.12 8.59 0.34
C ALA A 249 -9.88 8.60 -1.00
N ALA A 250 -9.22 8.11 -2.06
CA ALA A 250 -9.88 7.84 -3.33
C ALA A 250 -10.60 6.48 -3.27
N ASP A 251 -11.91 6.49 -3.47
CA ASP A 251 -12.72 5.27 -3.55
C ASP A 251 -12.69 4.65 -4.96
N TYR A 252 -13.21 3.43 -5.08
CA TYR A 252 -13.25 2.71 -6.35
C TYR A 252 -14.03 3.46 -7.44
N GLU A 253 -15.11 4.15 -7.08
CA GLU A 253 -15.92 4.92 -8.01
C GLU A 253 -15.14 6.10 -8.59
N MET A 254 -14.40 6.82 -7.74
CA MET A 254 -13.50 7.90 -8.15
C MET A 254 -12.42 7.39 -9.10
N HIS A 255 -11.82 6.23 -8.83
CA HIS A 255 -10.86 5.62 -9.76
C HIS A 255 -11.49 5.27 -11.11
N GLN A 256 -12.71 4.73 -11.14
CA GLN A 256 -13.43 4.42 -12.39
C GLN A 256 -13.76 5.67 -13.19
N ASP A 257 -14.30 6.68 -12.52
CA ASP A 257 -14.62 7.97 -13.12
C ASP A 257 -13.38 8.69 -13.64
N TRP A 258 -12.26 8.55 -12.93
CA TRP A 258 -10.97 9.07 -13.38
C TRP A 258 -10.46 8.33 -14.61
N CYS A 259 -10.46 7.00 -14.61
CA CYS A 259 -9.97 6.22 -15.75
C CYS A 259 -10.78 6.51 -17.01
N ARG A 260 -12.08 6.82 -16.87
CA ARG A 260 -12.91 7.34 -17.97
C ARG A 260 -12.38 8.64 -18.59
N VAL A 261 -11.75 9.53 -17.81
CA VAL A 261 -11.17 10.78 -18.32
C VAL A 261 -10.05 10.49 -19.31
N VAL A 262 -9.16 9.56 -18.96
CA VAL A 262 -7.91 9.27 -19.67
C VAL A 262 -7.97 8.07 -20.63
N ALA A 263 -9.08 7.33 -20.65
CA ALA A 263 -9.27 6.16 -21.53
C ALA A 263 -9.54 6.54 -22.99
N ASP A 264 -9.00 5.79 -23.95
CA ASP A 264 -9.28 5.90 -25.40
C ASP A 264 -9.18 7.33 -25.97
N LEU A 265 -8.18 8.08 -25.54
CA LEU A 265 -7.87 9.41 -26.10
C LEU A 265 -7.47 9.26 -27.57
N LYS A 266 -7.98 10.13 -28.45
CA LYS A 266 -7.76 10.05 -29.91
C LYS A 266 -6.47 10.78 -30.30
N ASN A 267 -5.36 10.42 -29.67
CA ASN A 267 -4.02 10.96 -29.94
C ASN A 267 -3.05 9.80 -30.18
N ASP A 268 -2.38 9.82 -31.32
CA ASP A 268 -1.51 8.74 -31.81
C ASP A 268 -0.16 8.65 -31.09
N LYS A 269 0.17 9.66 -30.27
CA LYS A 269 1.34 9.66 -29.39
C LYS A 269 1.11 8.93 -28.07
N ILE A 270 -0.15 8.76 -27.69
CA ILE A 270 -0.55 8.05 -26.46
C ILE A 270 -0.57 6.54 -26.73
N LEU A 271 0.15 5.80 -25.91
CA LEU A 271 0.23 4.35 -25.95
C LEU A 271 -0.57 3.73 -24.80
N TYR A 272 -1.44 2.81 -25.19
CA TYR A 272 -2.12 1.88 -24.31
C TYR A 272 -1.51 0.48 -24.51
N LEU A 273 -1.11 -0.18 -23.43
CA LEU A 273 -0.26 -1.38 -23.46
C LEU A 273 -0.99 -2.62 -24.01
N ARG A 274 -2.26 -2.81 -23.63
CA ARG A 274 -3.01 -4.01 -23.99
C ARG A 274 -4.22 -3.66 -24.83
N LYS A 275 -4.38 -4.38 -25.94
CA LYS A 275 -5.54 -4.22 -26.83
C LYS A 275 -6.82 -4.49 -26.06
N GLY A 276 -7.72 -3.50 -26.04
CA GLY A 276 -9.00 -3.61 -25.34
C GLY A 276 -8.91 -3.39 -23.83
N THR A 277 -7.76 -3.02 -23.28
CA THR A 277 -7.72 -2.31 -21.99
C THR A 277 -7.50 -0.83 -22.27
N ASN A 278 -7.52 -0.02 -21.22
CA ASN A 278 -7.08 1.38 -21.31
C ASN A 278 -5.85 1.61 -20.42
N GLU A 279 -5.03 0.58 -20.24
CA GLU A 279 -3.79 0.62 -19.43
C GLU A 279 -2.73 1.45 -20.14
N LEU A 280 -2.35 2.59 -19.55
CA LEU A 280 -1.34 3.49 -20.08
C LEU A 280 0.09 2.96 -19.90
N ASP A 281 0.94 3.23 -20.89
CA ASP A 281 2.39 3.12 -20.74
C ASP A 281 2.91 4.16 -19.73
N SER A 282 3.86 3.77 -18.87
CA SER A 282 4.31 4.59 -17.74
C SER A 282 5.32 5.67 -18.11
N SER A 283 5.86 5.69 -19.32
CA SER A 283 6.90 6.63 -19.74
C SER A 283 6.47 8.11 -19.66
N LEU A 284 7.45 9.00 -19.44
CA LEU A 284 7.18 10.41 -19.19
C LEU A 284 6.48 11.10 -20.37
N LEU A 285 6.93 10.92 -21.63
CA LEU A 285 6.25 11.58 -22.75
C LEU A 285 4.81 11.08 -22.87
N ASN A 286 4.55 9.79 -22.63
CA ASN A 286 3.19 9.26 -22.64
C ASN A 286 2.30 9.97 -21.62
N ILE A 287 2.79 10.11 -20.38
CA ILE A 287 2.12 10.87 -19.31
C ILE A 287 1.87 12.33 -19.74
N LEU A 288 2.89 13.01 -20.29
CA LEU A 288 2.78 14.40 -20.71
C LEU A 288 1.78 14.59 -21.85
N TYR A 289 1.72 13.67 -22.81
CA TYR A 289 0.73 13.70 -23.89
C TYR A 289 -0.69 13.49 -23.37
N VAL A 290 -0.90 12.54 -22.46
CA VAL A 290 -2.22 12.35 -21.80
C VAL A 290 -2.65 13.62 -21.08
N VAL A 291 -1.76 14.21 -20.29
CA VAL A 291 -2.03 15.46 -19.56
C VAL A 291 -2.31 16.61 -20.52
N SER A 292 -1.54 16.75 -21.61
CA SER A 292 -1.75 17.79 -22.61
C SER A 292 -3.13 17.67 -23.28
N ASP A 293 -3.53 16.46 -23.68
CA ASP A 293 -4.81 16.19 -24.33
C ASP A 293 -5.99 16.59 -23.43
N ILE A 294 -6.02 16.09 -22.19
CA ILE A 294 -7.16 16.32 -21.28
C ILE A 294 -7.20 17.74 -20.71
N THR A 295 -6.13 18.51 -20.84
CA THR A 295 -6.05 19.93 -20.46
C THR A 295 -6.21 20.89 -21.64
N GLY A 296 -6.50 20.37 -22.83
CA GLY A 296 -6.91 21.17 -23.99
C GLY A 296 -5.78 21.60 -24.91
N ASN A 297 -4.67 20.84 -24.94
CA ASN A 297 -3.57 21.00 -25.89
C ASN A 297 -3.05 22.44 -25.97
N MET A 298 -2.77 23.04 -24.80
CA MET A 298 -2.22 24.39 -24.72
C MET A 298 -0.91 24.50 -25.52
N GLU A 299 -0.81 25.50 -26.40
CA GLU A 299 0.30 25.65 -27.34
C GLU A 299 1.68 25.59 -26.66
N GLU A 300 1.83 26.28 -25.54
CA GLU A 300 3.07 26.31 -24.76
C GLU A 300 3.45 24.94 -24.20
N VAL A 301 2.48 24.16 -23.71
CA VAL A 301 2.69 22.80 -23.19
C VAL A 301 3.12 21.88 -24.32
N VAL A 302 2.38 21.89 -25.44
CA VAL A 302 2.69 21.06 -26.63
C VAL A 302 4.08 21.38 -27.18
N LYS A 303 4.48 22.65 -27.18
CA LYS A 303 5.81 23.09 -27.60
C LYS A 303 6.91 22.47 -26.73
N GLN A 304 6.76 22.48 -25.41
CA GLN A 304 7.75 21.89 -24.50
C GLN A 304 7.81 20.36 -24.64
N ILE A 305 6.68 19.69 -24.82
CA ILE A 305 6.66 18.23 -25.06
C ILE A 305 7.44 17.89 -26.33
N LYS A 306 7.22 18.62 -27.43
CA LYS A 306 7.98 18.44 -28.67
C LYS A 306 9.47 18.71 -28.50
N HIS A 307 9.84 19.72 -27.71
CA HIS A 307 11.23 19.98 -27.39
C HIS A 307 11.89 18.79 -26.68
N ILE A 308 11.19 18.14 -25.74
CA ILE A 308 11.68 16.91 -25.10
C ILE A 308 11.82 15.77 -26.12
N GLU A 309 10.87 15.59 -27.04
CA GLU A 309 11.00 14.59 -28.13
C GLU A 309 12.26 14.82 -28.98
N GLU A 310 12.55 16.07 -29.34
CA GLU A 310 13.74 16.45 -30.10
C GLU A 310 15.03 16.13 -29.34
N LEU A 311 15.06 16.37 -28.02
CA LEU A 311 16.21 16.05 -27.17
C LEU A 311 16.49 14.54 -27.08
N ILE A 312 15.46 13.71 -27.18
CA ILE A 312 15.56 12.23 -27.12
C ILE A 312 16.02 11.64 -28.46
N ALA A 313 15.69 12.28 -29.59
CA ALA A 313 15.89 11.72 -30.93
C ALA A 313 17.35 11.32 -31.23
N ASP A 314 18.32 12.02 -30.64
CA ASP A 314 19.76 11.78 -30.85
C ASP A 314 20.40 10.94 -29.72
N LYS A 315 19.61 10.41 -28.79
CA LYS A 315 20.09 9.67 -27.61
C LYS A 315 20.06 8.17 -27.77
N LYS A 316 20.76 7.49 -26.86
CA LYS A 316 20.78 6.05 -26.70
C LYS A 316 20.19 5.66 -25.35
N VAL A 317 19.80 4.39 -25.25
CA VAL A 317 19.35 3.80 -23.98
C VAL A 317 20.46 3.96 -22.92
N ASN A 318 20.06 4.37 -21.72
CA ASN A 318 20.89 4.75 -20.57
C ASN A 318 21.62 6.10 -20.67
N ASP A 319 21.39 6.90 -21.72
CA ASP A 319 21.81 8.30 -21.69
C ASP A 319 20.97 9.06 -20.65
N GLU A 320 21.58 10.07 -20.02
CA GLU A 320 20.90 10.94 -19.06
C GLU A 320 20.50 12.28 -19.73
N LEU A 321 19.36 12.84 -19.30
CA LEU A 321 18.75 14.04 -19.86
C LEU A 321 18.19 14.95 -18.75
N ASP A 322 18.68 16.18 -18.68
CA ASP A 322 18.05 17.24 -17.89
C ASP A 322 16.91 17.89 -18.70
N ILE A 323 15.69 17.77 -18.17
CA ILE A 323 14.46 18.34 -18.74
C ILE A 323 13.71 19.23 -17.73
N LYS A 324 14.37 19.63 -16.64
CA LYS A 324 13.77 20.38 -15.53
C LYS A 324 13.08 21.65 -15.99
N GLU A 325 13.69 22.39 -16.92
CA GLU A 325 13.12 23.63 -17.47
C GLU A 325 11.82 23.38 -18.23
N SER A 326 11.79 22.35 -19.10
CA SER A 326 10.60 21.97 -19.86
C SER A 326 9.45 21.57 -18.93
N LEU A 327 9.73 20.72 -17.93
CA LEU A 327 8.74 20.32 -16.92
C LEU A 327 8.24 21.52 -16.10
N THR A 328 9.13 22.45 -15.74
CA THR A 328 8.76 23.68 -15.02
C THR A 328 7.77 24.52 -15.80
N ILE A 329 8.01 24.72 -17.10
CA ILE A 329 7.12 25.49 -17.98
C ILE A 329 5.77 24.79 -18.11
N ILE A 330 5.78 23.47 -18.39
CA ILE A 330 4.56 22.67 -18.53
C ILE A 330 3.69 22.76 -17.28
N PHE A 331 4.25 22.42 -16.11
CA PHE A 331 3.44 22.32 -14.90
C PHE A 331 3.03 23.69 -14.33
N LYS A 332 3.83 24.75 -14.50
CA LYS A 332 3.38 26.11 -14.16
C LYS A 332 2.21 26.55 -15.03
N LYS A 333 2.23 26.20 -16.32
CA LYS A 333 1.14 26.55 -17.25
C LYS A 333 -0.17 25.83 -16.93
N LEU A 334 -0.06 24.59 -16.46
CA LEU A 334 -1.18 23.72 -16.11
C LEU A 334 -1.66 23.89 -14.66
N SER A 335 -1.02 24.71 -13.85
CA SER A 335 -1.34 24.84 -12.43
C SER A 335 -2.26 26.03 -12.17
N ASN A 336 -3.25 25.82 -11.31
CA ASN A 336 -4.07 26.89 -10.74
C ASN A 336 -3.25 27.79 -9.81
N ASN A 337 -2.26 27.22 -9.10
CA ASN A 337 -1.31 27.96 -8.29
C ASN A 337 0.07 28.00 -8.98
N PRO A 338 0.47 29.13 -9.59
CA PRO A 338 1.73 29.23 -10.32
C PRO A 338 2.97 29.29 -9.41
N ASN A 339 2.81 29.40 -8.09
CA ASN A 339 3.90 29.32 -7.11
C ASN A 339 4.34 27.86 -6.92
N LEU A 340 4.86 27.30 -8.01
CA LEU A 340 5.25 25.91 -8.16
C LEU A 340 6.73 25.84 -8.57
N GLU A 341 7.47 24.98 -7.89
CA GLU A 341 8.85 24.61 -8.17
C GLU A 341 8.90 23.14 -8.60
N VAL A 342 9.62 22.86 -9.69
CA VAL A 342 9.89 21.47 -10.13
C VAL A 342 11.32 21.12 -9.72
N VAL A 343 11.49 19.98 -9.06
CA VAL A 343 12.81 19.44 -8.69
C VAL A 343 12.92 18.03 -9.28
N CYS A 344 13.93 17.79 -10.09
CA CYS A 344 14.23 16.47 -10.62
C CYS A 344 15.74 16.34 -10.81
N ASP A 345 16.21 15.09 -10.76
CA ASP A 345 17.52 14.72 -11.25
C ASP A 345 17.43 14.48 -12.77
N GLU A 346 18.54 14.10 -13.41
CA GLU A 346 18.54 13.74 -14.82
C GLU A 346 17.67 12.48 -15.05
N PHE A 347 16.88 12.50 -16.12
CA PHE A 347 16.07 11.35 -16.53
C PHE A 347 16.90 10.38 -17.35
N THR A 348 16.72 9.09 -17.11
CA THR A 348 17.34 8.03 -17.90
C THR A 348 16.52 7.77 -19.16
N VAL A 349 17.18 7.78 -20.32
CA VAL A 349 16.59 7.36 -21.60
C VAL A 349 16.39 5.85 -21.57
N GLY A 350 15.14 5.41 -21.64
CA GLY A 350 14.76 4.00 -21.72
C GLY A 350 14.01 3.70 -23.01
N THR A 351 13.30 2.57 -23.01
CA THR A 351 12.53 2.10 -24.17
C THR A 351 11.12 1.78 -23.74
N ARG A 352 10.13 2.28 -24.49
CA ARG A 352 8.71 1.95 -24.34
C ARG A 352 8.39 0.56 -24.84
N GLU A 353 7.18 0.09 -24.54
CA GLU A 353 6.70 -1.20 -25.04
C GLU A 353 6.66 -1.27 -26.59
N ASP A 354 6.42 -0.14 -27.26
CA ASP A 354 6.44 -0.05 -28.74
C ASP A 354 7.84 0.11 -29.34
N LYS A 355 8.89 -0.03 -28.53
CA LYS A 355 10.33 0.08 -28.87
C LYS A 355 10.82 1.48 -29.22
N LYS A 356 10.03 2.53 -28.98
CA LYS A 356 10.51 3.91 -29.08
C LYS A 356 11.27 4.32 -27.82
N LEU A 357 12.19 5.28 -27.96
CA LEU A 357 12.89 5.88 -26.83
C LEU A 357 11.97 6.83 -26.05
N ASP A 358 12.14 6.86 -24.73
CA ASP A 358 11.41 7.74 -23.82
C ASP A 358 12.18 7.90 -22.51
N LEU A 359 11.60 8.59 -21.52
CA LEU A 359 12.27 8.98 -20.28
C LEU A 359 11.66 8.32 -19.05
N PHE A 360 12.55 7.92 -18.13
CA PHE A 360 12.25 7.31 -16.84
C PHE A 360 13.07 7.97 -15.74
N GLY A 361 12.49 8.12 -14.56
CA GLY A 361 13.07 8.87 -13.45
C GLY A 361 12.01 9.45 -12.53
N ASP A 362 12.44 10.37 -11.67
CA ASP A 362 11.60 10.96 -10.65
C ASP A 362 11.60 12.49 -10.77
N PHE A 363 10.43 13.10 -10.52
CA PHE A 363 10.33 14.54 -10.34
C PHE A 363 9.41 14.88 -9.18
N LYS A 364 9.66 16.04 -8.58
CA LYS A 364 8.91 16.59 -7.45
C LYS A 364 8.24 17.89 -7.87
N LEU A 365 7.00 18.06 -7.44
CA LEU A 365 6.23 19.30 -7.57
C LEU A 365 6.08 19.93 -6.19
N ILE A 366 6.79 21.02 -5.94
CA ILE A 366 6.80 21.73 -4.65
C ILE A 366 6.05 23.05 -4.79
N TYR A 367 4.91 23.15 -4.11
CA TYR A 367 4.06 24.33 -4.09
C TYR A 367 4.39 25.19 -2.89
N THR A 368 4.37 26.51 -3.09
CA THR A 368 4.50 27.48 -2.01
C THR A 368 3.20 28.26 -1.83
N PHE A 369 2.66 28.26 -0.61
CA PHE A 369 1.50 29.05 -0.23
C PHE A 369 1.64 29.60 1.19
N ASN A 370 1.44 30.91 1.37
CA ASN A 370 1.66 31.60 2.65
C ASN A 370 3.03 31.29 3.30
N GLY A 371 4.09 31.24 2.48
CA GLY A 371 5.46 30.96 2.93
C GLY A 371 5.75 29.50 3.30
N ARG A 372 4.77 28.59 3.19
CA ARG A 372 4.92 27.15 3.45
C ARG A 372 5.11 26.38 2.16
N LYS A 373 5.92 25.33 2.20
CA LYS A 373 6.16 24.42 1.08
C LYS A 373 5.51 23.06 1.35
N ASN A 374 4.88 22.48 0.33
CA ASN A 374 4.46 21.09 0.33
C ASN A 374 4.46 20.57 -1.11
N GLY A 375 4.50 19.27 -1.32
CA GLY A 375 4.58 18.71 -2.66
C GLY A 375 4.46 17.21 -2.74
N ILE A 376 4.41 16.75 -3.98
CA ILE A 376 4.41 15.33 -4.34
C ILE A 376 5.68 14.98 -5.10
N SER A 377 6.12 13.73 -4.99
CA SER A 377 7.11 13.10 -5.86
C SER A 377 6.37 12.13 -6.76
N VAL A 378 6.63 12.19 -8.07
CA VAL A 378 6.12 11.26 -9.07
C VAL A 378 7.30 10.45 -9.58
N GLY A 379 7.24 9.15 -9.38
CA GLY A 379 8.22 8.21 -9.89
C GLY A 379 7.72 7.50 -11.12
N ILE A 380 8.61 7.37 -12.12
CA ILE A 380 8.34 6.75 -13.40
C ILE A 380 9.39 5.69 -13.66
N THR A 381 8.97 4.43 -13.60
CA THR A 381 9.80 3.26 -13.93
C THR A 381 9.20 2.52 -15.11
N SER A 382 9.95 1.59 -15.69
CA SER A 382 9.45 0.78 -16.79
C SER A 382 8.27 -0.08 -16.31
N GLY A 383 7.07 0.18 -16.81
CA GLY A 383 5.85 -0.57 -16.49
C GLY A 383 5.14 -0.15 -15.20
N HIS A 384 5.62 0.87 -14.48
CA HIS A 384 4.97 1.34 -13.27
C HIS A 384 5.14 2.85 -13.05
N SER A 385 4.20 3.45 -12.32
CA SER A 385 4.35 4.81 -11.82
C SER A 385 3.83 4.90 -10.39
N SER A 386 4.49 5.72 -9.58
CA SER A 386 4.14 5.92 -8.19
C SER A 386 4.04 7.40 -7.84
N ILE A 387 3.29 7.69 -6.78
CA ILE A 387 3.19 9.02 -6.18
C ILE A 387 3.44 8.93 -4.68
N SER A 388 4.24 9.85 -4.15
CA SER A 388 4.51 9.98 -2.73
C SER A 388 4.50 11.44 -2.28
N LEU A 389 4.34 11.68 -0.99
CA LEU A 389 4.36 13.03 -0.41
C LEU A 389 5.81 13.40 -0.07
N VAL A 390 6.24 14.63 -0.38
CA VAL A 390 7.64 15.06 -0.16
C VAL A 390 7.88 15.45 1.30
N GLU A 391 6.95 16.14 1.96
CA GLU A 391 7.05 16.57 3.37
C GLU A 391 5.67 16.68 4.05
N ASP A 392 5.63 16.68 5.40
CA ASP A 392 4.41 17.00 6.16
C ASP A 392 4.07 18.48 6.01
N SER A 393 2.82 18.79 5.67
CA SER A 393 2.37 20.16 5.34
C SER A 393 2.26 21.13 6.53
N LEU A 394 2.33 20.61 7.75
CA LEU A 394 1.99 21.34 8.98
C LEU A 394 3.25 21.75 9.75
N SER A 395 3.31 23.02 10.15
CA SER A 395 4.30 23.51 11.12
C SER A 395 4.10 22.88 12.50
N ILE A 396 5.11 22.96 13.36
CA ILE A 396 5.05 22.42 14.73
C ILE A 396 3.92 23.09 15.50
N GLU A 397 3.74 24.41 15.36
CA GLU A 397 2.67 25.16 16.00
C GLU A 397 1.28 24.70 15.54
N GLU A 398 1.09 24.47 14.26
CA GLU A 398 -0.19 24.00 13.71
C GLU A 398 -0.50 22.57 14.14
N LYS A 399 0.51 21.68 14.13
CA LYS A 399 0.38 20.32 14.68
C LYS A 399 -0.04 20.38 16.15
N ASN A 400 0.53 21.27 16.94
CA ASN A 400 0.15 21.43 18.35
C ASN A 400 -1.30 21.91 18.51
N ILE A 401 -1.76 22.87 17.70
CA ILE A 401 -3.15 23.35 17.75
C ILE A 401 -4.14 22.20 17.43
N ILE A 402 -3.87 21.43 16.37
CA ILE A 402 -4.74 20.31 16.01
C ILE A 402 -4.67 19.21 17.09
N LYS A 403 -3.47 18.94 17.64
CA LYS A 403 -3.28 17.98 18.72
C LYS A 403 -4.05 18.39 19.98
N GLU A 404 -3.99 19.65 20.39
CA GLU A 404 -4.78 20.19 21.51
C GLU A 404 -6.28 19.97 21.29
N LYS A 405 -6.76 20.21 20.06
CA LYS A 405 -8.16 19.99 19.71
C LYS A 405 -8.56 18.51 19.77
N LEU A 406 -7.71 17.62 19.26
CA LEU A 406 -7.92 16.19 19.35
C LEU A 406 -7.93 15.72 20.81
N THR A 407 -7.03 16.21 21.64
CA THR A 407 -6.99 15.89 23.08
C THR A 407 -8.23 16.38 23.81
N GLU A 408 -8.73 17.60 23.53
CA GLU A 408 -10.00 18.11 24.10
C GLU A 408 -11.17 17.15 23.81
N ILE A 409 -11.24 16.67 22.57
CA ILE A 409 -12.27 15.70 22.16
C ILE A 409 -12.02 14.36 22.86
N GLN A 410 -10.78 13.87 22.91
CA GLN A 410 -10.42 12.63 23.59
C GLN A 410 -10.87 12.65 25.07
N ASP A 411 -10.62 13.74 25.79
CA ASP A 411 -11.01 13.92 27.18
C ASP A 411 -12.54 13.90 27.33
N THR A 412 -13.25 14.56 26.42
CA THR A 412 -14.73 14.58 26.39
C THR A 412 -15.30 13.17 26.28
N TYR A 413 -14.71 12.31 25.45
CA TYR A 413 -15.21 10.95 25.19
C TYR A 413 -14.56 9.86 26.04
N SER A 414 -13.64 10.20 26.96
CA SER A 414 -12.89 9.20 27.72
C SER A 414 -13.77 8.33 28.64
N ASN A 415 -14.84 8.89 29.20
CA ASN A 415 -15.72 8.21 30.17
C ASN A 415 -17.15 8.00 29.66
N ILE A 416 -17.45 8.35 28.41
CA ILE A 416 -18.81 8.23 27.85
C ILE A 416 -19.02 6.78 27.39
N GLU A 417 -19.91 6.06 28.07
CA GLU A 417 -20.27 4.69 27.71
C GLU A 417 -21.35 4.66 26.61
N SER A 418 -20.93 4.72 25.35
CA SER A 418 -21.82 4.48 24.21
C SER A 418 -21.04 4.01 22.97
N TYR A 419 -21.74 3.38 22.04
CA TYR A 419 -21.14 2.94 20.78
C TYR A 419 -20.57 4.12 19.98
N THR A 420 -21.34 5.20 19.84
CA THR A 420 -20.90 6.43 19.14
C THR A 420 -19.67 7.05 19.80
N ALA A 421 -19.63 7.09 21.14
CA ALA A 421 -18.47 7.58 21.87
C ALA A 421 -17.22 6.73 21.62
N CYS A 422 -17.36 5.41 21.57
CA CYS A 422 -16.26 4.51 21.25
C CYS A 422 -15.72 4.74 19.82
N ILE A 423 -16.60 4.92 18.83
CA ILE A 423 -16.21 5.24 17.44
C ILE A 423 -15.42 6.55 17.39
N ILE A 424 -15.95 7.61 18.02
CA ILE A 424 -15.29 8.92 18.04
C ILE A 424 -13.94 8.81 18.75
N ARG A 425 -13.90 8.17 19.92
CA ARG A 425 -12.64 7.96 20.66
C ARG A 425 -11.61 7.21 19.82
N GLN A 426 -12.00 6.14 19.11
CA GLN A 426 -11.08 5.41 18.24
C GLN A 426 -10.58 6.28 17.10
N TYR A 427 -11.46 7.02 16.42
CA TYR A 427 -11.07 7.93 15.35
C TYR A 427 -10.03 8.96 15.84
N ILE A 428 -10.28 9.59 16.99
CA ILE A 428 -9.36 10.56 17.58
C ILE A 428 -8.01 9.92 17.94
N ASN A 429 -8.02 8.71 18.50
CA ASN A 429 -6.78 7.98 18.81
C ASN A 429 -5.96 7.69 17.55
N LEU A 430 -6.61 7.33 16.44
CA LEU A 430 -5.92 7.11 15.16
C LEU A 430 -5.33 8.40 14.60
N GLU A 431 -6.07 9.51 14.66
CA GLU A 431 -5.57 10.81 14.19
C GLU A 431 -4.40 11.32 15.05
N LEU A 432 -4.44 11.11 16.37
CA LEU A 432 -3.32 11.42 17.27
C LEU A 432 -2.09 10.55 16.94
N ALA A 433 -2.27 9.24 16.78
CA ALA A 433 -1.20 8.30 16.44
C ALA A 433 -0.52 8.68 15.10
N LYS A 434 -1.29 9.09 14.09
CA LYS A 434 -0.77 9.60 12.82
C LYS A 434 0.14 10.82 13.01
N MET A 435 -0.25 11.76 13.88
CA MET A 435 0.56 12.96 14.17
C MET A 435 1.86 12.64 14.90
N GLU A 436 1.86 11.58 15.71
CA GLU A 436 3.05 11.06 16.40
C GLU A 436 3.91 10.15 15.51
N LYS A 437 3.51 9.95 14.25
CA LYS A 437 4.13 9.04 13.29
C LYS A 437 4.16 7.59 13.79
N GLU A 438 3.22 7.24 14.66
CA GLU A 438 2.99 5.85 15.03
C GLU A 438 2.43 5.10 13.83
N SER A 439 3.02 3.95 13.54
CA SER A 439 2.62 3.17 12.38
C SER A 439 1.41 2.31 12.72
N ALA A 440 0.28 2.54 12.03
CA ALA A 440 -0.87 1.64 12.01
C ALA A 440 -0.44 0.19 11.70
N LEU A 441 0.59 0.03 10.85
CA LEU A 441 1.14 -1.28 10.52
C LEU A 441 1.68 -2.01 11.75
N SER A 442 2.30 -1.31 12.70
CA SER A 442 2.82 -1.92 13.93
C SER A 442 1.70 -2.51 14.79
N GLN A 443 0.56 -1.81 14.90
CA GLN A 443 -0.60 -2.30 15.64
C GLN A 443 -1.27 -3.49 14.93
N ILE A 444 -1.28 -3.48 13.59
CA ILE A 444 -1.75 -4.62 12.78
C ILE A 444 -0.82 -5.82 12.95
N GLN A 445 0.50 -5.61 12.94
CA GLN A 445 1.51 -6.64 13.18
C GLN A 445 1.33 -7.30 14.56
N GLU A 446 1.14 -6.48 15.59
CA GLU A 446 0.85 -6.97 16.94
C GLU A 446 -0.46 -7.78 16.98
N SER A 447 -1.49 -7.32 16.28
CA SER A 447 -2.76 -8.04 16.15
C SER A 447 -2.59 -9.40 15.46
N ILE A 448 -1.80 -9.48 14.39
CA ILE A 448 -1.48 -10.74 13.69
C ILE A 448 -0.73 -11.69 14.64
N ARG A 449 0.20 -11.15 15.43
CA ARG A 449 1.01 -11.93 16.39
C ARG A 449 0.15 -12.50 17.53
N ASN A 450 -0.79 -11.71 18.04
CA ASN A 450 -1.56 -12.03 19.24
C ASN A 450 -2.85 -12.81 18.93
N ASN A 451 -3.48 -12.59 17.76
CA ASN A 451 -4.81 -13.12 17.44
C ASN A 451 -4.79 -14.11 16.27
N ARG A 452 -4.59 -15.40 16.57
CA ARG A 452 -4.58 -16.48 15.55
C ARG A 452 -5.92 -16.70 14.85
N ASP A 453 -7.03 -16.38 15.51
CA ASP A 453 -8.38 -16.72 15.05
C ASP A 453 -9.32 -15.52 14.85
N ASN A 454 -8.99 -14.33 15.36
CA ASN A 454 -9.82 -13.13 15.23
C ASN A 454 -9.08 -12.00 14.51
N ILE A 455 -9.54 -11.66 13.31
CA ILE A 455 -8.99 -10.55 12.50
C ILE A 455 -9.69 -9.22 12.74
N ASN A 456 -10.77 -9.20 13.52
CA ASN A 456 -11.65 -8.03 13.54
C ASN A 456 -10.98 -6.78 14.09
N ASN A 457 -10.08 -6.91 15.08
CA ASN A 457 -9.37 -5.77 15.63
C ASN A 457 -8.42 -5.12 14.61
N ILE A 458 -7.93 -5.87 13.61
CA ILE A 458 -7.11 -5.33 12.51
C ILE A 458 -7.83 -4.18 11.80
N PHE A 459 -9.14 -4.31 11.60
CA PHE A 459 -9.95 -3.28 10.90
C PHE A 459 -10.20 -2.02 11.75
N LEU A 460 -9.76 -2.00 13.01
CA LEU A 460 -9.86 -0.82 13.88
C LEU A 460 -8.60 0.07 13.82
N HIS A 461 -7.53 -0.40 13.16
CA HIS A 461 -6.24 0.32 13.09
C HIS A 461 -6.11 1.22 11.85
N GLY A 462 -7.22 1.54 11.19
CA GLY A 462 -7.27 2.42 10.03
C GLY A 462 -7.46 1.70 8.69
N MET A 463 -7.49 2.47 7.61
CA MET A 463 -7.74 1.95 6.27
C MET A 463 -6.51 1.23 5.71
N ILE A 464 -6.71 0.05 5.11
CA ILE A 464 -5.68 -0.73 4.41
C ILE A 464 -5.81 -0.46 2.92
N LEU A 465 -5.15 0.61 2.45
CA LEU A 465 -5.35 1.14 1.09
C LEU A 465 -4.20 0.73 0.16
N SER A 466 -2.96 1.08 0.53
CA SER A 466 -1.84 0.98 -0.39
C SER A 466 -1.37 -0.46 -0.59
N VAL A 467 -0.80 -0.74 -1.77
CA VAL A 467 -0.17 -2.03 -2.06
C VAL A 467 0.96 -2.33 -1.07
N GLU A 468 1.73 -1.33 -0.69
CA GLU A 468 2.80 -1.49 0.29
C GLU A 468 2.28 -1.95 1.66
N GLN A 469 1.20 -1.33 2.16
CA GLN A 469 0.57 -1.75 3.42
C GLN A 469 0.09 -3.21 3.32
N LYS A 470 -0.59 -3.57 2.23
CA LYS A 470 -1.08 -4.95 2.01
C LYS A 470 0.07 -5.95 1.93
N ALA A 471 1.12 -5.65 1.18
CA ALA A 471 2.32 -6.48 1.06
C ALA A 471 3.03 -6.65 2.40
N ASN A 472 3.06 -5.59 3.22
CA ASN A 472 3.64 -5.67 4.56
C ASN A 472 2.86 -6.63 5.45
N ILE A 473 1.53 -6.47 5.54
CA ILE A 473 0.63 -7.35 6.30
C ILE A 473 0.79 -8.81 5.87
N ILE A 474 0.83 -9.08 4.56
CA ILE A 474 1.01 -10.45 4.04
C ILE A 474 2.38 -11.00 4.43
N GLY A 475 3.44 -10.21 4.27
CA GLY A 475 4.79 -10.61 4.66
C GLY A 475 4.89 -10.91 6.16
N ASP A 476 4.30 -10.07 7.00
CA ASP A 476 4.28 -10.27 8.45
C ASP A 476 3.55 -11.56 8.84
N PHE A 477 2.39 -11.82 8.24
CA PHE A 477 1.67 -13.07 8.43
C PHE A 477 2.52 -14.30 8.05
N LEU A 478 3.16 -14.27 6.88
CA LEU A 478 3.96 -15.39 6.39
C LEU A 478 5.20 -15.65 7.24
N ILE A 479 5.83 -14.58 7.74
CA ILE A 479 6.99 -14.64 8.63
C ILE A 479 6.58 -15.15 10.01
N MET A 480 5.51 -14.61 10.61
CA MET A 480 5.01 -15.04 11.94
C MET A 480 4.63 -16.51 11.97
N HIS A 481 4.04 -17.01 10.88
CA HIS A 481 3.58 -18.40 10.78
C HIS A 481 4.49 -19.29 9.94
N ILE A 482 5.81 -19.00 9.91
CA ILE A 482 6.77 -19.82 9.15
C ILE A 482 6.89 -21.26 9.69
N LYS A 483 6.68 -21.45 11.00
CA LYS A 483 6.71 -22.76 11.68
C LYS A 483 5.31 -23.41 11.78
N ASP A 484 4.24 -22.62 11.66
CA ASP A 484 2.86 -23.07 11.85
C ASP A 484 2.18 -23.35 10.51
N THR A 485 1.54 -24.52 10.39
CA THR A 485 0.65 -24.80 9.25
C THR A 485 -0.79 -24.50 9.66
N LEU A 486 -1.35 -23.43 9.12
CA LEU A 486 -2.73 -23.02 9.37
C LEU A 486 -3.68 -23.69 8.37
N PRO A 487 -4.94 -23.99 8.74
CA PRO A 487 -5.91 -24.51 7.79
C PRO A 487 -6.38 -23.42 6.83
N LYS A 488 -6.75 -23.76 5.59
CA LYS A 488 -7.20 -22.79 4.57
C LYS A 488 -8.38 -21.91 5.01
N ASN A 489 -9.22 -22.41 5.91
CA ASN A 489 -10.38 -21.69 6.44
C ASN A 489 -10.05 -20.79 7.64
N ASN A 490 -8.81 -20.76 8.12
CA ASN A 490 -8.37 -19.83 9.16
C ASN A 490 -8.61 -18.38 8.70
N SER A 491 -9.00 -17.53 9.64
CA SER A 491 -9.41 -16.15 9.37
C SER A 491 -8.27 -15.29 8.83
N LEU A 492 -7.04 -15.43 9.35
CA LEU A 492 -5.85 -14.73 8.85
C LEU A 492 -5.44 -15.21 7.44
N VAL A 493 -5.54 -16.51 7.16
CA VAL A 493 -5.28 -17.06 5.81
C VAL A 493 -6.27 -16.47 4.80
N ARG A 494 -7.56 -16.46 5.14
CA ARG A 494 -8.60 -15.87 4.27
C ARG A 494 -8.42 -14.37 4.12
N PHE A 495 -8.06 -13.67 5.19
CA PHE A 495 -7.82 -12.23 5.17
C PHE A 495 -6.67 -11.86 4.23
N THR A 496 -5.49 -12.49 4.39
CA THR A 496 -4.35 -12.23 3.50
C THR A 496 -4.62 -12.66 2.06
N ASN A 497 -5.34 -13.77 1.85
CA ASN A 497 -5.79 -14.17 0.51
C ASN A 497 -6.74 -13.14 -0.13
N ASN A 498 -7.61 -12.49 0.67
CA ASN A 498 -8.46 -11.39 0.18
C ASN A 498 -7.64 -10.14 -0.17
N LEU A 499 -6.58 -9.82 0.60
CA LEU A 499 -5.68 -8.71 0.27
C LEU A 499 -4.98 -8.94 -1.08
N ILE A 500 -4.48 -10.17 -1.31
CA ILE A 500 -3.92 -10.61 -2.60
C ILE A 500 -4.98 -10.47 -3.70
N GLY A 501 -6.20 -10.98 -3.48
CA GLY A 501 -7.28 -10.91 -4.46
C GLY A 501 -7.79 -9.48 -4.77
N SER A 502 -7.58 -8.54 -3.85
CA SER A 502 -7.96 -7.13 -4.02
C SER A 502 -6.94 -6.28 -4.80
N THR A 503 -5.80 -6.86 -5.18
CA THR A 503 -4.64 -6.14 -5.71
C THR A 503 -4.42 -6.49 -7.19
N PRO A 504 -4.02 -5.54 -8.06
CA PRO A 504 -3.79 -5.82 -9.48
C PRO A 504 -2.45 -6.56 -9.70
N LEU A 505 -2.46 -7.89 -9.55
CA LEU A 505 -1.27 -8.74 -9.70
C LEU A 505 -0.81 -8.93 -11.16
N ASP A 506 -1.54 -8.39 -12.13
CA ASP A 506 -1.11 -8.34 -13.52
C ASP A 506 0.03 -7.32 -13.75
N ASP A 507 0.17 -6.34 -12.86
CA ASP A 507 1.33 -5.47 -12.75
C ASP A 507 2.49 -6.22 -12.05
N ALA A 508 3.65 -6.28 -12.72
CA ALA A 508 4.78 -7.10 -12.27
C ALA A 508 5.43 -6.57 -10.98
N GLU A 509 5.54 -5.25 -10.83
CA GLU A 509 6.12 -4.62 -9.64
C GLU A 509 5.23 -4.86 -8.41
N THR A 510 3.92 -4.68 -8.57
CA THR A 510 2.87 -4.97 -7.59
C THR A 510 2.90 -6.43 -7.17
N ARG A 511 2.95 -7.35 -8.16
CA ARG A 511 3.01 -8.80 -7.91
C ARG A 511 4.26 -9.19 -7.12
N ASN A 512 5.42 -8.67 -7.51
CA ASN A 512 6.68 -8.92 -6.83
C ASN A 512 6.64 -8.43 -5.38
N ASN A 513 6.10 -7.23 -5.13
CA ASN A 513 5.98 -6.67 -3.79
C ASN A 513 5.03 -7.50 -2.91
N MET A 514 3.86 -7.87 -3.42
CA MET A 514 2.83 -8.61 -2.67
C MET A 514 3.26 -10.03 -2.29
N LEU A 515 3.99 -10.70 -3.18
CA LEU A 515 4.31 -12.13 -3.07
C LEU A 515 5.74 -12.39 -2.58
N LEU A 516 6.50 -11.32 -2.29
CA LEU A 516 7.91 -11.36 -1.93
C LEU A 516 8.23 -12.39 -0.83
N CYS A 517 7.43 -12.42 0.25
CA CYS A 517 7.68 -13.28 1.40
C CYS A 517 7.14 -14.71 1.25
N CYS A 518 6.44 -15.04 0.16
CA CYS A 518 5.90 -16.40 -0.05
C CYS A 518 7.00 -17.46 -0.12
N ILE A 519 8.20 -17.09 -0.57
CA ILE A 519 9.36 -17.97 -0.68
C ILE A 519 9.83 -18.52 0.69
N LEU A 520 9.52 -17.81 1.79
CA LEU A 520 9.92 -18.19 3.15
C LEU A 520 8.99 -19.25 3.76
N ASN A 521 7.72 -19.27 3.37
CA ASN A 521 6.69 -20.09 4.02
C ASN A 521 6.24 -21.23 3.10
N LYS A 522 6.56 -22.46 3.50
CA LYS A 522 6.26 -23.71 2.76
C LYS A 522 4.78 -23.87 2.40
N ASP A 523 3.87 -23.31 3.21
CA ASP A 523 2.43 -23.46 3.04
C ASP A 523 1.83 -22.36 2.14
N SER A 524 2.63 -21.45 1.62
CA SER A 524 2.19 -20.34 0.77
C SER A 524 1.39 -20.81 -0.46
N LYS A 525 1.83 -21.90 -1.11
CA LYS A 525 1.09 -22.55 -2.23
C LYS A 525 -0.29 -23.05 -1.80
N ASN A 526 -0.41 -23.50 -0.56
CA ASN A 526 -1.66 -23.99 0.00
C ASN A 526 -2.61 -22.83 0.37
N TYR A 527 -2.05 -21.76 0.95
CA TYR A 527 -2.79 -20.56 1.34
C TYR A 527 -3.36 -19.81 0.14
N TYR A 528 -2.57 -19.66 -0.93
CA TYR A 528 -2.88 -18.77 -2.05
C TYR A 528 -3.01 -19.53 -3.38
N ALA A 529 -3.99 -20.44 -3.45
CA ALA A 529 -4.24 -21.21 -4.67
C ALA A 529 -4.64 -20.34 -5.89
N VAL A 530 -5.14 -19.12 -5.65
CA VAL A 530 -5.63 -18.21 -6.71
C VAL A 530 -4.52 -17.71 -7.65
N ILE A 531 -3.26 -17.73 -7.19
CA ILE A 531 -2.10 -17.22 -7.95
C ILE A 531 -1.26 -18.36 -8.56
N GLU A 532 -1.89 -19.49 -8.88
CA GLU A 532 -1.19 -20.71 -9.33
C GLU A 532 -0.23 -20.46 -10.51
N SER A 533 -0.64 -19.61 -11.45
CA SER A 533 0.15 -19.25 -12.64
C SER A 533 1.45 -18.51 -12.35
N CYS A 534 1.60 -17.92 -11.15
CA CYS A 534 2.72 -17.05 -10.79
C CYS A 534 3.78 -17.77 -9.92
N TRP A 535 3.54 -19.01 -9.48
CA TRP A 535 4.41 -19.65 -8.50
C TRP A 535 5.84 -19.88 -8.97
N GLU A 536 6.07 -20.14 -10.25
CA GLU A 536 7.42 -20.31 -10.80
C GLU A 536 8.25 -19.03 -10.65
N GLU A 537 7.65 -17.88 -10.98
CA GLU A 537 8.25 -16.55 -10.81
C GLU A 537 8.50 -16.25 -9.31
N VAL A 538 7.51 -16.47 -8.45
CA VAL A 538 7.58 -16.18 -7.01
C VAL A 538 8.62 -17.04 -6.28
N THR A 539 8.82 -18.29 -6.71
CA THR A 539 9.82 -19.19 -6.11
C THR A 539 11.23 -18.99 -6.64
N THR A 540 11.39 -18.22 -7.71
CA THR A 540 12.71 -17.92 -8.29
C THR A 540 13.35 -16.73 -7.59
N ILE A 541 14.53 -16.95 -7.00
CA ILE A 541 15.22 -15.92 -6.23
C ILE A 541 16.10 -15.02 -7.13
N ALA A 542 15.66 -13.77 -7.32
CA ALA A 542 16.45 -12.70 -7.92
C ALA A 542 17.28 -11.95 -6.87
N ASN A 543 18.38 -11.32 -7.27
CA ASN A 543 19.25 -10.55 -6.35
C ASN A 543 18.47 -9.44 -5.63
N SER A 544 17.65 -8.66 -6.36
CA SER A 544 16.81 -7.60 -5.79
C SER A 544 15.84 -8.15 -4.75
N ASN A 545 15.15 -9.26 -5.07
CA ASN A 545 14.17 -9.87 -4.18
C ASN A 545 14.84 -10.42 -2.92
N PHE A 546 16.01 -11.05 -3.06
CA PHE A 546 16.79 -11.51 -1.90
C PHE A 546 17.14 -10.34 -0.98
N PHE A 547 17.67 -9.24 -1.51
CA PHE A 547 18.02 -8.07 -0.70
C PHE A 547 16.80 -7.41 -0.05
N ALA A 548 15.67 -7.36 -0.74
CA ALA A 548 14.43 -6.85 -0.16
C ALA A 548 13.96 -7.72 1.03
N ILE A 549 14.07 -9.05 0.91
CA ILE A 549 13.73 -9.98 2.00
C ILE A 549 14.74 -9.87 3.14
N THR A 550 16.06 -9.83 2.89
CA THR A 550 17.06 -9.70 3.95
C THR A 550 16.90 -8.38 4.71
N GLN A 551 16.69 -7.27 4.02
CA GLN A 551 16.38 -5.99 4.68
C GLN A 551 15.10 -6.10 5.51
N LYS A 552 14.06 -6.76 4.99
CA LYS A 552 12.81 -6.93 5.71
C LYS A 552 12.98 -7.73 7.00
N ILE A 553 13.73 -8.83 7.00
CA ILE A 553 13.90 -9.71 8.18
C ILE A 553 15.01 -9.27 9.14
N LEU A 554 16.11 -8.67 8.63
CA LEU A 554 17.30 -8.31 9.43
C LEU A 554 17.34 -6.82 9.81
N ASP A 555 16.83 -5.91 8.97
CA ASP A 555 16.97 -4.48 9.20
C ASP A 555 15.67 -3.82 9.69
N ARG A 556 14.55 -4.05 9.00
CA ARG A 556 13.31 -3.26 9.14
C ARG A 556 12.32 -3.78 10.18
N SER A 557 12.53 -4.97 10.75
CA SER A 557 11.54 -5.64 11.59
C SER A 557 12.03 -5.95 13.00
N ASN A 558 11.16 -5.74 14.00
CA ASN A 558 11.39 -6.11 15.40
C ASN A 558 10.88 -7.53 15.70
N TYR A 559 11.20 -8.50 14.84
CA TYR A 559 10.81 -9.88 15.07
C TYR A 559 11.65 -10.52 16.20
N PRO A 560 11.10 -11.53 16.91
CA PRO A 560 11.87 -12.29 17.88
C PRO A 560 13.12 -12.92 17.24
N HIS A 561 14.26 -12.90 17.96
CA HIS A 561 15.55 -13.40 17.47
C HIS A 561 15.48 -14.78 16.80
N GLU A 562 14.88 -15.76 17.47
CA GLU A 562 14.73 -17.12 16.96
C GLU A 562 13.93 -17.19 15.66
N LEU A 563 12.96 -16.30 15.49
CA LEU A 563 12.14 -16.25 14.29
C LEU A 563 12.91 -15.64 13.12
N THR A 564 13.69 -14.59 13.38
CA THR A 564 14.58 -13.99 12.38
C THR A 564 15.60 -15.01 11.88
N LEU A 565 16.24 -15.77 12.77
CA LEU A 565 17.17 -16.83 12.38
C LEU A 565 16.50 -17.92 11.54
N GLU A 566 15.28 -18.34 11.90
CA GLU A 566 14.53 -19.34 11.12
C GLU A 566 14.21 -18.80 9.71
N CYS A 567 13.75 -17.54 9.60
CA CYS A 567 13.48 -16.91 8.31
C CYS A 567 14.74 -16.83 7.45
N PHE A 568 15.85 -16.40 8.05
CA PHE A 568 17.14 -16.32 7.38
C PHE A 568 17.61 -17.70 6.89
N LYS A 569 17.46 -18.74 7.72
CA LYS A 569 17.76 -20.12 7.35
C LYS A 569 16.92 -20.60 6.17
N LYS A 570 15.61 -20.35 6.18
CA LYS A 570 14.73 -20.69 5.03
C LYS A 570 15.15 -19.96 3.76
N LEU A 571 15.49 -18.68 3.87
CA LEU A 571 15.98 -17.90 2.73
C LEU A 571 17.29 -18.48 2.17
N MET A 572 18.25 -18.86 3.04
CA MET A 572 19.50 -19.48 2.60
C MET A 572 19.28 -20.85 1.94
N MET A 573 18.36 -21.66 2.47
CA MET A 573 17.99 -22.93 1.84
C MET A 573 17.47 -22.73 0.41
N VAL A 574 16.67 -21.70 0.17
CA VAL A 574 16.20 -21.38 -1.19
C VAL A 574 17.32 -20.82 -2.07
N LEU A 575 18.24 -20.04 -1.48
CA LEU A 575 19.41 -19.53 -2.18
C LEU A 575 20.35 -20.66 -2.62
N ALA A 576 20.48 -21.74 -1.84
CA ALA A 576 21.42 -22.83 -2.09
C ALA A 576 21.25 -23.50 -3.47
N ASP A 577 20.00 -23.57 -3.95
CA ASP A 577 19.64 -24.13 -5.26
C ASP A 577 19.77 -23.11 -6.41
N SER A 578 20.06 -21.84 -6.12
CA SER A 578 20.15 -20.77 -7.10
C SER A 578 21.57 -20.55 -7.61
N ASN A 579 21.70 -20.34 -8.93
CA ASN A 579 22.96 -19.91 -9.55
C ASN A 579 23.41 -18.51 -9.08
N LYS A 580 22.52 -17.73 -8.45
CA LYS A 580 22.82 -16.39 -7.90
C LYS A 580 23.53 -16.41 -6.56
N LYS A 581 23.63 -17.57 -5.89
CA LYS A 581 24.25 -17.69 -4.55
C LYS A 581 25.65 -17.10 -4.46
N TYR A 582 26.48 -17.28 -5.49
CA TYR A 582 27.84 -16.76 -5.51
C TYR A 582 27.87 -15.23 -5.45
N ASP A 583 27.05 -14.57 -6.27
CA ASP A 583 27.01 -13.10 -6.34
C ASP A 583 26.34 -12.50 -5.09
N ILE A 584 25.36 -13.20 -4.52
CA ILE A 584 24.65 -12.75 -3.31
C ILE A 584 25.54 -12.87 -2.06
N ILE A 585 26.18 -14.03 -1.83
CA ILE A 585 27.00 -14.27 -0.64
C ILE A 585 28.30 -13.43 -0.66
N LEU A 586 28.93 -13.29 -1.83
CA LEU A 586 30.12 -12.44 -2.00
C LEU A 586 29.77 -10.94 -2.17
N GLY A 587 28.47 -10.63 -2.27
CA GLY A 587 27.96 -9.28 -2.42
C GLY A 587 28.07 -8.46 -1.14
N TYR A 588 28.35 -7.17 -1.30
CA TYR A 588 28.54 -6.24 -0.18
C TYR A 588 27.32 -6.12 0.75
N PHE A 589 26.10 -6.16 0.21
CA PHE A 589 24.89 -5.86 0.98
C PHE A 589 24.54 -6.92 2.04
N LEU A 590 24.81 -8.20 1.79
CA LEU A 590 24.44 -9.26 2.74
C LEU A 590 25.20 -9.11 4.06
N ILE A 591 26.52 -8.90 4.00
CA ILE A 591 27.33 -8.71 5.22
C ILE A 591 26.93 -7.45 5.97
N VAL A 592 26.53 -6.38 5.26
CA VAL A 592 26.00 -5.16 5.90
C VAL A 592 24.75 -5.50 6.72
N ASP A 593 23.79 -6.20 6.14
CA ASP A 593 22.52 -6.54 6.82
C ASP A 593 22.76 -7.47 8.02
N ILE A 594 23.66 -8.45 7.88
CA ILE A 594 24.07 -9.35 8.98
C ILE A 594 24.69 -8.55 10.13
N VAL A 595 25.68 -7.69 9.84
CA VAL A 595 26.37 -6.89 10.87
C VAL A 595 25.39 -5.95 11.58
N LYS A 596 24.53 -5.26 10.83
CA LYS A 596 23.48 -4.40 11.42
C LYS A 596 22.61 -5.16 12.40
N PHE A 597 22.15 -6.36 12.02
CA PHE A 597 21.29 -7.16 12.87
C PHE A 597 22.05 -7.65 14.11
N SER A 598 23.29 -8.15 13.94
CA SER A 598 24.12 -8.59 15.06
C SER A 598 24.35 -7.48 16.09
N ILE A 599 24.64 -6.25 15.65
CA ILE A 599 24.82 -5.11 16.56
C ILE A 599 23.52 -4.78 17.32
N LYS A 600 22.35 -4.92 16.68
CA LYS A 600 21.06 -4.67 17.34
C LYS A 600 20.74 -5.70 18.42
N THR A 601 21.26 -6.92 18.31
CA THR A 601 21.14 -7.93 19.37
C THR A 601 22.23 -7.66 20.41
N ASN A 602 21.90 -7.50 21.69
CA ASN A 602 22.88 -7.30 22.77
C ASN A 602 23.90 -8.46 22.96
N GLU A 603 23.94 -9.42 22.01
CA GLU A 603 24.84 -10.57 21.93
C GLU A 603 25.51 -10.63 20.53
N LEU A 604 26.14 -9.53 20.09
CA LEU A 604 26.74 -9.36 18.75
C LEU A 604 27.51 -10.58 18.25
N THR A 605 28.52 -11.03 19.00
CA THR A 605 29.38 -12.15 18.61
C THR A 605 28.58 -13.43 18.35
N LYS A 606 27.62 -13.74 19.23
CA LYS A 606 26.83 -14.97 19.15
C LYS A 606 25.91 -14.94 17.92
N THR A 607 25.14 -13.87 17.77
CA THR A 607 24.23 -13.69 16.63
C THR A 607 24.97 -13.71 15.29
N PHE A 608 26.13 -13.06 15.22
CA PHE A 608 26.95 -13.03 14.02
C PHE A 608 27.41 -14.44 13.62
N LEU A 609 27.88 -15.22 14.59
CA LEU A 609 28.30 -16.61 14.37
C LEU A 609 27.11 -17.53 14.02
N GLU A 610 25.93 -17.33 14.61
CA GLU A 610 24.72 -18.08 14.25
C GLU A 610 24.35 -17.88 12.78
N LEU A 611 24.39 -16.63 12.29
CA LEU A 611 24.09 -16.32 10.88
C LEU A 611 25.15 -16.87 9.91
N ILE A 612 26.43 -16.78 10.28
CA ILE A 612 27.54 -17.42 9.53
C ILE A 612 27.33 -18.93 9.45
N THR A 613 27.00 -19.56 10.58
CA THR A 613 26.78 -21.01 10.66
C THR A 613 25.63 -21.43 9.75
N ILE A 614 24.53 -20.66 9.73
CA ILE A 614 23.42 -20.91 8.82
C ILE A 614 23.90 -20.89 7.35
N ILE A 615 24.69 -19.88 6.93
CA ILE A 615 25.21 -19.82 5.56
C ILE A 615 26.12 -21.00 5.25
N ASP A 616 27.05 -21.32 6.16
CA ASP A 616 28.00 -22.42 5.96
C ASP A 616 27.26 -23.75 5.77
N GLU A 617 26.38 -24.10 6.70
CA GLU A 617 25.64 -25.37 6.70
C GLU A 617 24.67 -25.49 5.51
N THR A 618 24.02 -24.40 5.10
CA THR A 618 22.94 -24.48 4.11
C THR A 618 23.39 -24.18 2.68
N VAL A 619 24.42 -23.35 2.46
CA VAL A 619 24.81 -22.89 1.12
C VAL A 619 26.18 -23.42 0.73
N ILE A 620 27.14 -23.47 1.66
CA ILE A 620 28.56 -23.68 1.34
C ILE A 620 28.97 -25.15 1.45
N GLN A 621 28.64 -25.81 2.57
CA GLN A 621 28.93 -27.22 2.76
C GLN A 621 28.28 -28.15 1.72
N PRO A 622 27.02 -27.91 1.26
CA PRO A 622 26.43 -28.72 0.19
C PRO A 622 27.19 -28.66 -1.14
N ASP A 623 27.93 -27.57 -1.41
CA ASP A 623 28.81 -27.45 -2.57
C ASP A 623 30.18 -28.14 -2.36
N GLY A 624 30.43 -28.75 -1.19
CA GLY A 624 31.73 -29.31 -0.81
C GLY A 624 32.82 -28.24 -0.64
N SER A 625 32.41 -27.00 -0.34
CA SER A 625 33.28 -25.84 -0.21
C SER A 625 33.52 -25.47 1.26
N ASN A 626 34.30 -24.41 1.50
CA ASN A 626 34.41 -23.79 2.82
C ASN A 626 34.19 -22.26 2.74
N MET A 627 34.10 -21.63 3.92
CA MET A 627 33.89 -20.19 4.07
C MET A 627 35.15 -19.33 3.88
N PHE A 628 36.32 -19.90 3.57
CA PHE A 628 37.60 -19.18 3.57
C PHE A 628 37.58 -17.93 2.67
N CYS A 629 37.15 -18.08 1.42
CA CYS A 629 37.06 -16.99 0.45
C CYS A 629 36.04 -15.92 0.87
N ILE A 630 34.96 -16.35 1.54
CA ILE A 630 33.87 -15.47 1.98
C ILE A 630 34.34 -14.61 3.15
N TYR A 631 35.02 -15.19 4.14
CA TYR A 631 35.60 -14.44 5.26
C TYR A 631 36.56 -13.35 4.79
N ILE A 632 37.45 -13.66 3.83
CA ILE A 632 38.38 -12.65 3.28
C ILE A 632 37.62 -11.50 2.62
N LYS A 633 36.59 -11.82 1.82
CA LYS A 633 35.76 -10.81 1.16
C LYS A 633 35.04 -9.93 2.19
N TRP A 634 34.41 -10.55 3.18
CA TRP A 634 33.64 -9.86 4.20
C TRP A 634 34.51 -8.98 5.11
N ILE A 635 35.74 -9.39 5.42
CA ILE A 635 36.70 -8.53 6.13
C ILE A 635 36.96 -7.23 5.35
N GLY A 636 37.21 -7.34 4.04
CA GLY A 636 37.40 -6.18 3.17
C GLY A 636 36.16 -5.27 3.12
N ASP A 637 34.97 -5.88 3.02
CA ASP A 637 33.70 -5.14 3.02
C ASP A 637 33.45 -4.43 4.35
N VAL A 638 33.67 -5.11 5.48
CA VAL A 638 33.45 -4.55 6.82
C VAL A 638 34.37 -3.36 7.10
N GLY A 639 35.62 -3.43 6.64
CA GLY A 639 36.57 -2.31 6.72
C GLY A 639 36.02 -1.01 6.12
N LYS A 640 35.30 -1.11 5.00
CA LYS A 640 34.72 0.03 4.25
C LYS A 640 33.44 0.60 4.82
N LEU A 641 32.84 -0.03 5.83
CA LEU A 641 31.52 0.38 6.27
C LEU A 641 31.57 1.71 7.02
N ASP A 642 31.47 2.85 6.36
CA ASP A 642 31.57 4.17 6.99
C ASP A 642 30.50 4.42 8.09
N LYS A 643 29.44 3.60 8.11
CA LYS A 643 28.29 3.74 9.01
C LYS A 643 28.44 3.08 10.39
N PHE A 644 29.48 2.26 10.64
CA PHE A 644 29.67 1.61 11.95
C PHE A 644 30.84 2.20 12.74
N GLY A 645 30.70 2.14 14.07
CA GLY A 645 31.76 2.54 14.99
C GLY A 645 33.03 1.71 14.78
N LEU A 646 34.18 2.31 15.10
CA LEU A 646 35.48 1.65 14.95
C LEU A 646 35.59 0.37 15.79
N ASP A 647 34.99 0.36 16.98
CA ASP A 647 35.04 -0.77 17.91
C ASP A 647 34.20 -1.95 17.43
N ASP A 648 32.98 -1.71 16.91
CA ASP A 648 32.14 -2.75 16.30
C ASP A 648 32.85 -3.40 15.10
N LYS A 649 33.51 -2.58 14.26
CA LYS A 649 34.30 -3.09 13.13
C LYS A 649 35.44 -3.99 13.59
N LYS A 650 36.18 -3.59 14.63
CA LYS A 650 37.28 -4.39 15.20
C LYS A 650 36.76 -5.72 15.74
N GLU A 651 35.65 -5.71 16.47
CA GLU A 651 35.05 -6.93 17.01
C GLU A 651 34.63 -7.88 15.88
N ILE A 652 33.89 -7.39 14.87
CA ILE A 652 33.45 -8.20 13.73
C ILE A 652 34.65 -8.75 12.93
N ILE A 653 35.64 -7.92 12.62
CA ILE A 653 36.83 -8.35 11.89
C ILE A 653 37.60 -9.40 12.69
N LYS A 654 37.72 -9.23 14.01
CA LYS A 654 38.34 -10.23 14.88
C LYS A 654 37.60 -11.57 14.82
N ILE A 655 36.27 -11.56 14.93
CA ILE A 655 35.46 -12.79 14.81
C ILE A 655 35.70 -13.47 13.47
N LEU A 656 35.67 -12.72 12.36
CA LEU A 656 35.94 -13.26 11.02
C LEU A 656 37.35 -13.84 10.91
N MET A 657 38.36 -13.11 11.41
CA MET A 657 39.75 -13.55 11.43
C MET A 657 39.92 -14.84 12.23
N ASP A 658 39.22 -15.00 13.35
CA ASP A 658 39.26 -16.19 14.18
C ASP A 658 38.71 -17.44 13.45
N GLN A 659 37.68 -17.28 12.62
CA GLN A 659 37.07 -18.36 11.83
C GLN A 659 37.88 -18.77 10.57
N ILE A 660 38.89 -18.00 10.16
CA ILE A 660 39.67 -18.31 8.95
C ILE A 660 40.52 -19.58 9.13
N ASP A 661 40.26 -20.59 8.31
CA ASP A 661 41.14 -21.74 8.13
C ASP A 661 42.36 -21.38 7.26
N ILE A 662 43.46 -21.04 7.92
CA ILE A 662 44.69 -20.64 7.25
C ILE A 662 45.35 -21.77 6.44
N ASN A 663 44.94 -23.03 6.66
CA ASN A 663 45.47 -24.19 5.95
C ASN A 663 44.70 -24.53 4.67
N TYR A 664 43.55 -23.88 4.43
CA TYR A 664 42.74 -24.12 3.23
C TYR A 664 43.54 -23.98 1.93
N SER A 665 43.37 -24.86 0.95
CA SER A 665 44.07 -24.74 -0.33
C SER A 665 43.11 -24.34 -1.44
N PHE A 666 43.41 -23.23 -2.13
CA PHE A 666 42.61 -22.77 -3.26
C PHE A 666 42.49 -23.83 -4.33
N ASN A 667 41.25 -24.12 -4.72
CA ASN A 667 40.91 -25.08 -5.73
C ASN A 667 40.21 -24.38 -6.89
N ARG A 668 40.89 -24.25 -8.04
CA ARG A 668 40.30 -23.66 -9.26
C ARG A 668 39.15 -24.48 -9.88
N ASN A 669 38.88 -25.69 -9.39
CA ASN A 669 37.68 -26.43 -9.76
C ASN A 669 36.51 -26.14 -8.82
N ASN A 670 36.75 -25.48 -7.69
CA ASN A 670 35.73 -24.98 -6.80
C ASN A 670 35.17 -23.65 -7.34
N LYS A 671 33.84 -23.58 -7.49
CA LYS A 671 33.15 -22.41 -8.04
C LYS A 671 33.25 -21.18 -7.14
N TRP A 672 33.27 -21.35 -5.82
CA TRP A 672 33.43 -20.24 -4.85
C TRP A 672 34.80 -19.59 -5.00
N ASP A 673 35.85 -20.39 -5.07
CA ASP A 673 37.22 -19.91 -5.25
C ASP A 673 37.37 -19.18 -6.60
N CYS A 674 36.82 -19.74 -7.67
CA CYS A 674 36.82 -19.10 -8.99
C CYS A 674 36.11 -17.74 -8.98
N ARG A 675 34.93 -17.68 -8.35
CA ARG A 675 34.14 -16.45 -8.26
C ARG A 675 34.88 -15.41 -7.42
N PHE A 676 35.44 -15.80 -6.29
CA PHE A 676 36.26 -14.93 -5.44
C PHE A 676 37.48 -14.36 -6.19
N ILE A 677 38.18 -15.17 -7.01
CA ILE A 677 39.30 -14.70 -7.84
C ILE A 677 38.84 -13.59 -8.80
N GLY A 678 37.61 -13.67 -9.33
CA GLY A 678 37.02 -12.58 -10.12
C GLY A 678 36.87 -11.26 -9.35
N TYR A 679 36.62 -11.32 -8.04
CA TYR A 679 36.54 -10.16 -7.15
C TYR A 679 37.89 -9.74 -6.53
N TYR A 680 38.94 -10.55 -6.72
CA TYR A 680 40.22 -10.45 -6.00
C TYR A 680 40.87 -9.08 -6.09
N SER A 681 40.89 -8.44 -7.26
CA SER A 681 41.57 -7.15 -7.45
C SER A 681 40.96 -6.01 -6.64
N TYR A 682 39.67 -6.09 -6.33
CA TYR A 682 39.00 -5.11 -5.48
C TYR A 682 39.28 -5.42 -4.01
N THR A 683 38.96 -6.65 -3.58
CA THR A 683 39.16 -7.12 -2.21
C THR A 683 40.61 -6.95 -1.73
N PHE A 684 41.60 -7.22 -2.59
CA PHE A 684 43.02 -7.11 -2.24
C PHE A 684 43.44 -5.67 -1.97
N LYS A 685 43.02 -4.72 -2.82
CA LYS A 685 43.27 -3.29 -2.59
C LYS A 685 42.66 -2.82 -1.27
N ASP A 686 41.49 -3.35 -0.94
CA ASP A 686 40.78 -2.97 0.29
C ASP A 686 41.51 -3.44 1.54
N LEU A 687 42.05 -4.66 1.49
CA LEU A 687 42.88 -5.23 2.55
C LEU A 687 44.22 -4.48 2.71
N GLU A 688 44.86 -4.06 1.61
CA GLU A 688 46.13 -3.31 1.65
C GLU A 688 45.96 -1.84 2.07
N MET A 689 44.88 -1.16 1.65
CA MET A 689 44.79 0.30 1.81
C MET A 689 44.14 0.76 3.13
N ASN A 690 43.32 -0.05 3.80
CA ASN A 690 42.38 0.46 4.83
C ASN A 690 42.39 -0.26 6.19
N LEU A 691 43.25 -1.27 6.40
CA LEU A 691 42.95 -2.29 7.41
C LEU A 691 44.12 -2.72 8.34
N ASP A 692 45.34 -2.18 8.20
CA ASP A 692 46.51 -2.57 9.02
C ASP A 692 46.33 -2.42 10.54
N ASN A 693 45.47 -1.51 11.02
CA ASN A 693 45.17 -1.32 12.45
C ASN A 693 43.88 -2.04 12.91
N LEU A 694 43.20 -2.74 11.99
CA LEU A 694 41.92 -3.42 12.22
C LEU A 694 42.03 -4.95 12.12
N LEU A 695 42.99 -5.47 11.34
CA LEU A 695 43.09 -6.90 11.02
C LEU A 695 43.77 -7.76 12.08
N TYR A 696 44.58 -7.17 12.95
CA TYR A 696 45.33 -7.90 13.95
C TYR A 696 45.67 -7.02 15.14
N ASP A 697 45.85 -7.68 16.29
CA ASP A 697 46.33 -7.04 17.50
C ASP A 697 47.86 -7.05 17.51
N LYS A 698 48.48 -5.86 17.43
CA LYS A 698 49.94 -5.70 17.42
C LYS A 698 50.60 -6.19 18.71
N GLU A 699 49.84 -6.26 19.80
CA GLU A 699 50.31 -6.73 21.10
C GLU A 699 50.20 -8.26 21.26
N SER A 700 49.54 -8.94 20.31
CA SER A 700 49.40 -10.40 20.28
C SER A 700 50.29 -11.02 19.18
N PRO A 701 51.40 -11.69 19.54
CA PRO A 701 52.28 -12.35 18.56
C PRO A 701 51.56 -13.37 17.68
N GLU A 702 50.59 -14.10 18.23
CA GLU A 702 49.78 -15.08 17.51
C GLU A 702 48.88 -14.41 16.45
N SER A 703 48.29 -13.26 16.78
CA SER A 703 47.46 -12.47 15.86
C SER A 703 48.29 -11.94 14.69
N VAL A 704 49.49 -11.41 14.98
CA VAL A 704 50.46 -10.93 13.97
C VAL A 704 50.90 -12.08 13.06
N GLU A 705 51.21 -13.26 13.62
CA GLU A 705 51.61 -14.41 12.82
C GLU A 705 50.48 -14.89 11.89
N LYS A 706 49.25 -14.98 12.40
CA LYS A 706 48.07 -15.36 11.61
C LYS A 706 47.83 -14.39 10.46
N TYR A 707 47.93 -13.08 10.71
CA TYR A 707 47.85 -12.04 9.67
C TYR A 707 48.93 -12.20 8.59
N ASN A 708 50.20 -12.32 8.99
CA ASN A 708 51.30 -12.47 8.05
C ASN A 708 51.16 -13.70 7.16
N ARG A 709 50.74 -14.84 7.74
CA ARG A 709 50.46 -16.08 7.00
C ARG A 709 49.29 -15.90 6.02
N LEU A 710 48.22 -15.21 6.43
CA LEU A 710 47.07 -14.91 5.58
C LEU A 710 47.48 -14.01 4.40
N MET A 711 48.17 -12.90 4.66
CA MET A 711 48.64 -11.99 3.60
C MET A 711 49.62 -12.65 2.64
N THR A 712 50.50 -13.53 3.13
CA THR A 712 51.39 -14.33 2.27
C THR A 712 50.57 -15.23 1.33
N LYS A 713 49.51 -15.84 1.85
CA LYS A 713 48.65 -16.73 1.09
C LYS A 713 47.80 -15.98 0.07
N ILE A 714 47.24 -14.84 0.45
CA ILE A 714 46.50 -13.95 -0.44
C ILE A 714 47.40 -13.49 -1.59
N ASN A 715 48.61 -13.01 -1.29
CA ASN A 715 49.60 -12.60 -2.30
C ASN A 715 49.98 -13.68 -3.33
N ARG A 716 49.80 -14.97 -3.02
CA ARG A 716 50.04 -16.09 -3.95
C ARG A 716 48.89 -16.33 -4.93
N ILE A 717 47.72 -15.75 -4.68
CA ILE A 717 46.52 -15.85 -5.55
C ILE A 717 46.61 -14.86 -6.72
N ASP A 718 47.44 -13.80 -6.61
CA ASP A 718 47.55 -12.73 -7.60
C ASP A 718 47.65 -13.30 -9.04
N PRO A 719 46.61 -13.10 -9.88
CA PRO A 719 46.60 -13.63 -11.24
C PRO A 719 47.72 -13.05 -12.12
N LYS A 720 48.35 -11.93 -11.72
CA LYS A 720 49.52 -11.36 -12.44
C LYS A 720 50.85 -12.02 -12.08
N LYS A 721 50.96 -12.73 -10.94
CA LYS A 721 52.20 -13.40 -10.50
C LYS A 721 52.28 -14.88 -10.85
N GLN A 722 51.23 -15.48 -11.40
CA GLN A 722 51.22 -16.89 -11.83
C GLN A 722 51.57 -17.10 -13.31
N PHE A 723 51.92 -16.04 -14.05
CA PHE A 723 52.43 -16.10 -15.44
C PHE A 723 53.95 -15.86 -15.54
N TYR A 724 54.69 -15.98 -14.43
CA TYR A 724 56.16 -15.99 -14.39
C TYR A 724 56.69 -17.22 -13.66
#